data_AF-A0A1H3AKM4-F1
#
_entry.id   AF-A0A1H3AKM4-F1
#
_cell.length_a   1.000
_cell.length_b   1.000
_cell.length_c   1.000
_cell.angle_alpha   90.00
_cell.angle_beta   90.00
_cell.angle_gamma   90.00
#
_symmetry.space_group_name_H-M   'P 1'
#
loop_
_entity.id
_entity.type
_entity.pdbx_description
1 polymer ?
#
loop_
_entity_poly.entity_id
_entity_poly.type
_entity_poly.pdbx_seq_one_letter_code
_entity_poly.pdbx_strand_id
1 'polypeptide(L)'
;MLVVHAGNRVDADGAGTPGRFPPDQVDVVRARLARLLAHLRPEVVVSAAAAGSDLLVLQEALRLGLDVHVVLPSTRDVFRERSVADRGAAWTTAYDRVLDAVTAGGDRYVLVEHAFPGTHGGYCEGNQALLDHARGLGGHGETLAVAVRPRARPDRPSVTDDFVDRARTQGLACIDLDPGARPADQPTAFVVMPFGTKPRGTGFVDCDQVFGRLIVPALEDADLRWQRADEDLDTGLIHVGMIERLGNADVVVVDTVTQNPNVFYELGVRHAFADRTTVLLGPLGDPPPFDVRPIRHFSYRLDGGLLDEASALAAVGALREVLDPDRLRDARRDSPVFEFFELSRRRLRVRGGPAAGPSQSLDLHQRVTAAVRSRDVGALRVLLADVRAAAVDADQQRQLLLRLGTALRDLGRYDDAIDVLRPLALTPSDGSYLLWAQQLALSLRRRGERQLETGQDPEPSWRAAQELLDEIVELGDDPESCGIAAGLAKRRGLRALDAGDRLLAAEHLQRAADLYERGFAAAPTDFYTGLNAATTLRVLAQHLGGRADQLARSLDLAPVAQFFAERAASSGGGDFWALVSVAELVLTRHLLGAGPSALDVERAYVRAAVDGGPTPDQAQTVLDQLSLYRRLGDGGDVIDRVEARVRPHVAASAVPPSG
;
A
#
# COMPACT_ATOMS: atom_id res chain seq x y z
N MET A 1 15.94 -2.62 12.74
CA MET A 1 15.19 -2.67 14.02
C MET A 1 15.22 -4.05 14.65
N LEU A 2 15.43 -4.09 15.97
CA LEU A 2 15.38 -5.28 16.85
C LEU A 2 14.14 -5.24 17.75
N VAL A 3 13.60 -6.42 18.10
CA VAL A 3 12.59 -6.56 19.15
C VAL A 3 13.14 -7.38 20.30
N VAL A 4 13.09 -6.84 21.52
CA VAL A 4 13.35 -7.59 22.76
C VAL A 4 12.05 -7.73 23.54
N HIS A 5 11.67 -8.96 23.88
CA HIS A 5 10.38 -9.29 24.46
C HIS A 5 10.52 -10.00 25.82
N ALA A 6 9.69 -9.59 26.76
CA ALA A 6 9.38 -10.36 27.96
C ALA A 6 7.90 -10.21 28.30
N GLY A 7 7.26 -11.26 28.78
CA GLY A 7 5.88 -11.14 29.21
C GLY A 7 5.45 -12.11 30.28
N ASN A 8 4.24 -11.88 30.80
CA ASN A 8 3.70 -12.77 31.81
C ASN A 8 3.45 -14.16 31.23
N ARG A 9 3.66 -15.17 32.09
CA ARG A 9 3.18 -16.52 31.84
C ARG A 9 1.66 -16.53 31.83
N VAL A 10 1.08 -17.41 31.04
CA VAL A 10 -0.37 -17.69 31.13
C VAL A 10 -0.71 -18.13 32.56
N ASP A 11 -1.87 -17.73 33.05
CA ASP A 11 -2.33 -18.16 34.37
C ASP A 11 -2.64 -19.67 34.38
N ALA A 12 -2.57 -20.30 35.57
CA ALA A 12 -2.94 -21.71 35.71
C ALA A 12 -4.47 -21.87 35.71
N ASP A 13 -4.96 -22.99 35.16
CA ASP A 13 -6.39 -23.33 35.18
C ASP A 13 -6.97 -23.29 36.60
N GLY A 14 -8.10 -22.60 36.78
CA GLY A 14 -8.83 -22.56 38.05
C GLY A 14 -8.28 -21.59 39.12
N ALA A 15 -7.34 -20.69 38.78
CA ALA A 15 -6.94 -19.60 39.67
C ALA A 15 -8.14 -18.65 39.88
N GLY A 16 -8.83 -18.75 41.03
CA GLY A 16 -10.08 -18.02 41.34
C GLY A 16 -9.98 -16.48 41.47
N THR A 17 -8.95 -15.85 40.91
CA THR A 17 -8.75 -14.40 40.82
C THR A 17 -8.33 -14.06 39.39
N PRO A 18 -8.74 -12.92 38.80
CA PRO A 18 -8.25 -12.52 37.48
C PRO A 18 -6.72 -12.39 37.55
N GLY A 19 -6.03 -13.32 36.91
CA GLY A 19 -4.58 -13.33 36.88
C GLY A 19 -4.04 -12.35 35.84
N ARG A 20 -2.74 -12.42 35.58
CA ARG A 20 -2.04 -11.42 34.76
C ARG A 20 -2.06 -11.72 33.28
N PHE A 21 -2.41 -12.95 32.89
CA PHE A 21 -2.58 -13.35 31.52
C PHE A 21 -3.60 -14.51 31.47
N PRO A 22 -4.89 -14.17 31.31
CA PRO A 22 -5.96 -15.15 31.33
C PRO A 22 -5.83 -16.19 30.20
N PRO A 23 -6.09 -17.49 30.46
CA PRO A 23 -5.97 -18.54 29.45
C PRO A 23 -6.85 -18.35 28.20
N ASP A 24 -8.02 -17.73 28.36
CA ASP A 24 -8.95 -17.42 27.27
C ASP A 24 -8.47 -16.27 26.36
N GLN A 25 -7.42 -15.55 26.76
CA GLN A 25 -6.83 -14.45 25.99
C GLN A 25 -5.58 -14.87 25.19
N VAL A 26 -5.17 -16.14 25.24
CA VAL A 26 -3.97 -16.64 24.55
C VAL A 26 -4.03 -16.36 23.04
N ASP A 27 -5.16 -16.64 22.39
CA ASP A 27 -5.31 -16.43 20.95
C ASP A 27 -5.37 -14.94 20.57
N VAL A 28 -5.94 -14.11 21.45
CA VAL A 28 -6.00 -12.65 21.26
C VAL A 28 -4.58 -12.07 21.31
N VAL A 29 -3.79 -12.42 22.32
CA VAL A 29 -2.39 -11.98 22.45
C VAL A 29 -1.55 -12.51 21.29
N ARG A 30 -1.72 -13.78 20.89
CA ARG A 30 -1.07 -14.35 19.71
C ARG A 30 -1.35 -13.52 18.46
N ALA A 31 -2.61 -13.19 18.20
CA ALA A 31 -3.01 -12.42 17.02
C ALA A 31 -2.39 -11.01 17.02
N ARG A 32 -2.33 -10.35 18.19
CA ARG A 32 -1.69 -9.03 18.34
C ARG A 32 -0.19 -9.09 18.11
N LEU A 33 0.52 -10.06 18.70
CA LEU A 33 1.95 -10.28 18.47
C LEU A 33 2.25 -10.62 17.02
N ALA A 34 1.48 -11.52 16.40
CA ALA A 34 1.62 -11.87 14.99
C ALA A 34 1.46 -10.65 14.08
N ARG A 35 0.44 -9.82 14.33
CA ARG A 35 0.18 -8.59 13.57
C ARG A 35 1.29 -7.58 13.78
N LEU A 36 1.74 -7.36 15.03
CA LEU A 36 2.84 -6.47 15.35
C LEU A 36 4.11 -6.87 14.60
N LEU A 37 4.52 -8.15 14.68
CA LEU A 37 5.73 -8.65 13.99
C LEU A 37 5.61 -8.57 12.46
N ALA A 38 4.44 -8.88 11.89
CA ALA A 38 4.22 -8.83 10.45
C ALA A 38 4.37 -7.41 9.87
N HIS A 39 4.04 -6.39 10.65
CA HIS A 39 4.14 -4.98 10.26
C HIS A 39 5.48 -4.34 10.63
N LEU A 40 6.02 -4.62 11.82
CA LEU A 40 7.34 -4.15 12.23
C LEU A 40 8.45 -4.71 11.32
N ARG A 41 8.33 -6.01 10.96
CA ARG A 41 9.37 -6.81 10.31
C ARG A 41 10.74 -6.60 10.95
N PRO A 42 10.90 -6.92 12.25
CA PRO A 42 12.20 -6.77 12.92
C PRO A 42 13.19 -7.77 12.33
N GLU A 43 14.47 -7.42 12.36
CA GLU A 43 15.54 -8.30 11.89
C GLU A 43 15.68 -9.51 12.82
N VAL A 44 15.66 -9.26 14.14
CA VAL A 44 15.79 -10.28 15.18
C VAL A 44 14.75 -10.06 16.27
N VAL A 45 14.19 -11.17 16.76
CA VAL A 45 13.36 -11.23 17.97
C VAL A 45 14.14 -11.93 19.08
N VAL A 46 14.38 -11.23 20.17
CA VAL A 46 15.03 -11.73 21.39
C VAL A 46 13.98 -11.97 22.46
N SER A 47 13.86 -13.18 23.00
CA SER A 47 12.96 -13.45 24.13
C SER A 47 13.43 -14.63 24.99
N ALA A 48 12.85 -14.78 26.17
CA ALA A 48 12.88 -16.05 26.88
C ALA A 48 11.84 -17.00 26.26
N ALA A 49 11.56 -18.14 26.90
CA ALA A 49 10.64 -19.14 26.35
C ALA A 49 9.64 -19.66 27.40
N ALA A 50 9.17 -18.80 28.31
CA ALA A 50 8.22 -19.22 29.35
C ALA A 50 6.83 -19.58 28.75
N ALA A 51 6.04 -20.39 29.47
CA ALA A 51 4.67 -20.73 29.03
C ALA A 51 3.75 -19.51 29.07
N GLY A 52 3.49 -18.94 27.90
CA GLY A 52 2.74 -17.71 27.72
C GLY A 52 3.29 -16.91 26.55
N SER A 53 3.31 -15.59 26.71
CA SER A 53 3.64 -14.62 25.66
C SER A 53 5.01 -14.85 25.02
N ASP A 54 6.02 -15.25 25.80
CA ASP A 54 7.35 -15.62 25.32
C ASP A 54 7.30 -16.70 24.23
N LEU A 55 6.63 -17.83 24.49
CA LEU A 55 6.48 -18.87 23.46
C LEU A 55 5.59 -18.42 22.30
N LEU A 56 4.59 -17.58 22.54
CA LEU A 56 3.74 -17.04 21.46
C LEU A 56 4.56 -16.19 20.48
N VAL A 57 5.35 -15.24 20.99
CA VAL A 57 6.15 -14.34 20.13
C VAL A 57 7.21 -15.13 19.35
N LEU A 58 7.85 -16.12 19.96
CA LEU A 58 8.85 -16.96 19.30
C LEU A 58 8.22 -17.83 18.19
N GLN A 59 7.06 -18.40 18.44
CA GLN A 59 6.32 -19.17 17.42
C GLN A 59 5.95 -18.32 16.21
N GLU A 60 5.44 -17.11 16.44
CA GLU A 60 5.07 -16.21 15.34
C GLU A 60 6.30 -15.68 14.59
N ALA A 61 7.40 -15.39 15.30
CA ALA A 61 8.66 -14.99 14.68
C ALA A 61 9.21 -16.09 13.76
N LEU A 62 9.24 -17.34 14.22
CA LEU A 62 9.64 -18.50 13.40
C LEU A 62 8.70 -18.69 12.21
N ARG A 63 7.38 -18.57 12.41
CA ARG A 63 6.38 -18.69 11.33
C ARG A 63 6.56 -17.62 10.24
N LEU A 64 6.98 -16.41 10.64
CA LEU A 64 7.26 -15.30 9.73
C LEU A 64 8.68 -15.36 9.13
N GLY A 65 9.52 -16.33 9.53
CA GLY A 65 10.88 -16.49 9.03
C GLY A 65 11.87 -15.43 9.54
N LEU A 66 11.58 -14.81 10.68
CA LEU A 66 12.45 -13.84 11.36
C LEU A 66 13.59 -14.55 12.10
N ASP A 67 14.68 -13.84 12.38
CA ASP A 67 15.77 -14.38 13.21
C ASP A 67 15.34 -14.39 14.68
N VAL A 68 15.73 -15.43 15.41
CA VAL A 68 15.16 -15.74 16.73
C VAL A 68 16.26 -16.09 17.71
N HIS A 69 16.39 -15.28 18.75
CA HIS A 69 17.39 -15.44 19.80
C HIS A 69 16.68 -15.75 21.12
N VAL A 70 16.87 -16.95 21.64
CA VAL A 70 16.31 -17.39 22.92
C VAL A 70 17.35 -17.24 24.02
N VAL A 71 17.06 -16.44 25.04
CA VAL A 71 17.92 -16.28 26.22
C VAL A 71 17.21 -16.86 27.45
N LEU A 72 17.77 -17.93 28.01
CA LEU A 72 17.21 -18.63 29.15
C LEU A 72 18.00 -18.30 30.43
N PRO A 73 17.33 -17.95 31.55
CA PRO A 73 18.01 -17.69 32.81
C PRO A 73 18.61 -18.95 33.45
N SER A 74 18.19 -20.14 33.03
CA SER A 74 18.72 -21.44 33.45
C SER A 74 18.90 -22.33 32.22
N THR A 75 19.48 -23.52 32.39
CA THR A 75 19.55 -24.51 31.32
C THR A 75 18.16 -24.89 30.79
N ARG A 76 18.10 -25.38 29.55
CA ARG A 76 16.89 -25.79 28.82
C ARG A 76 15.97 -26.67 29.66
N ASP A 77 16.52 -27.74 30.25
CA ASP A 77 15.73 -28.69 31.04
C ASP A 77 15.18 -28.05 32.32
N VAL A 78 16.02 -27.31 33.05
CA VAL A 78 15.62 -26.64 34.30
C VAL A 78 14.56 -25.57 34.03
N PHE A 79 14.70 -24.83 32.92
CA PHE A 79 13.75 -23.79 32.55
C PHE A 79 12.40 -24.39 32.13
N ARG A 80 12.43 -25.47 31.34
CA ARG A 80 11.23 -26.22 30.95
C ARG A 80 10.44 -26.70 32.16
N GLU A 81 11.11 -27.26 33.16
CA GLU A 81 10.45 -27.73 34.39
C GLU A 81 9.81 -26.60 35.19
N ARG A 82 10.51 -25.46 35.35
CA ARG A 82 10.09 -24.38 36.26
C ARG A 82 9.16 -23.36 35.63
N SER A 83 9.32 -23.08 34.34
CA SER A 83 8.67 -21.96 33.66
C SER A 83 7.63 -22.40 32.63
N VAL A 84 7.51 -23.70 32.36
CA VAL A 84 6.66 -24.24 31.29
C VAL A 84 5.78 -25.41 31.74
N ALA A 85 6.35 -26.41 32.42
CA ALA A 85 5.66 -27.68 32.71
C ALA A 85 4.39 -27.52 33.55
N ASP A 86 4.35 -26.54 34.45
CA ASP A 86 3.20 -26.23 35.31
C ASP A 86 2.00 -25.65 34.57
N ARG A 87 2.09 -25.46 33.25
CA ARG A 87 1.01 -24.99 32.36
C ARG A 87 0.46 -26.06 31.42
N GLY A 88 1.00 -27.28 31.47
CA GLY A 88 0.45 -28.44 30.77
C GLY A 88 1.19 -28.86 29.50
N ALA A 89 0.74 -29.98 28.92
CA ALA A 89 1.43 -30.68 27.83
C ALA A 89 1.54 -29.86 26.53
N ALA A 90 0.57 -28.99 26.25
CA ALA A 90 0.59 -28.14 25.06
C ALA A 90 1.76 -27.16 25.09
N TRP A 91 2.03 -26.53 26.24
CA TRP A 91 3.11 -25.56 26.40
C TRP A 91 4.50 -26.22 26.42
N THR A 92 4.64 -27.38 27.04
CA THR A 92 5.90 -28.14 26.98
C THR A 92 6.21 -28.62 25.57
N THR A 93 5.20 -29.09 24.84
CA THR A 93 5.35 -29.44 23.42
C THR A 93 5.73 -28.22 22.56
N ALA A 94 5.10 -27.07 22.82
CA ALA A 94 5.43 -25.81 22.14
C ALA A 94 6.88 -25.37 22.42
N TYR A 95 7.31 -25.46 23.67
CA TYR A 95 8.67 -25.18 24.10
C TYR A 95 9.68 -26.07 23.37
N ASP A 96 9.47 -27.39 23.41
CA ASP A 96 10.40 -28.34 22.79
C ASP A 96 10.55 -28.05 21.30
N ARG A 97 9.44 -27.80 20.57
CA ARG A 97 9.49 -27.43 19.15
C ARG A 97 10.27 -26.15 18.87
N VAL A 98 10.06 -25.10 19.68
CA VAL A 98 10.76 -23.81 19.48
C VAL A 98 12.25 -23.98 19.74
N LEU A 99 12.62 -24.64 20.84
CA LEU A 99 14.02 -24.81 21.21
C LEU A 99 14.74 -25.79 20.26
N ASP A 100 14.07 -26.82 19.76
CA ASP A 100 14.62 -27.70 18.74
C ASP A 100 14.86 -26.96 17.42
N ALA A 101 13.91 -26.11 16.99
CA ALA A 101 14.08 -25.28 15.81
C ALA A 101 15.25 -24.30 15.95
N VAL A 102 15.36 -23.64 17.11
CA VAL A 102 16.46 -22.69 17.40
C VAL A 102 17.80 -23.41 17.46
N THR A 103 17.87 -24.58 18.07
CA THR A 103 19.11 -25.38 18.14
C THR A 103 19.56 -25.88 16.76
N ALA A 104 18.60 -26.11 15.85
CA ALA A 104 18.88 -26.67 14.52
C ALA A 104 19.26 -25.63 13.44
N GLY A 105 18.91 -24.35 13.59
CA GLY A 105 18.87 -23.41 12.44
C GLY A 105 20.06 -22.48 12.20
N GLY A 106 21.27 -22.84 12.63
CA GLY A 106 22.50 -22.11 12.29
C GLY A 106 22.53 -20.68 12.80
N ASP A 107 23.31 -19.79 12.17
CA ASP A 107 23.61 -18.44 12.68
C ASP A 107 22.39 -17.52 12.86
N ARG A 108 21.23 -17.85 12.25
CA ARG A 108 19.98 -17.08 12.34
C ARG A 108 19.19 -17.37 13.62
N TYR A 109 19.47 -18.47 14.30
CA TYR A 109 18.82 -18.84 15.54
C TYR A 109 19.85 -19.11 16.65
N VAL A 110 19.72 -18.41 17.76
CA VAL A 110 20.69 -18.48 18.85
C VAL A 110 20.01 -18.89 20.14
N LEU A 111 20.58 -19.87 20.84
CA LEU A 111 20.20 -20.24 22.20
C LEU A 111 21.33 -19.83 23.16
N VAL A 112 21.00 -18.98 24.13
CA VAL A 112 21.89 -18.58 25.22
C VAL A 112 21.32 -19.11 26.53
N GLU A 113 22.11 -19.89 27.26
CA GLU A 113 21.72 -20.48 28.54
C GLU A 113 22.57 -19.91 29.67
N HIS A 114 21.91 -19.51 30.75
CA HIS A 114 22.55 -19.08 31.98
C HIS A 114 22.33 -20.11 33.11
N ALA A 115 22.81 -19.81 34.31
CA ALA A 115 22.65 -20.65 35.50
C ALA A 115 22.19 -19.81 36.72
N PHE A 116 21.27 -18.87 36.48
CA PHE A 116 20.71 -18.04 37.55
C PHE A 116 19.79 -18.85 38.48
N PRO A 117 19.70 -18.47 39.77
CA PRO A 117 18.79 -19.14 40.70
C PRO A 117 17.33 -19.05 40.25
N GLY A 118 16.52 -20.09 40.53
CA GLY A 118 15.07 -20.09 40.27
C GLY A 118 14.26 -19.23 41.25
N THR A 119 14.76 -18.04 41.57
CA THR A 119 14.17 -17.07 42.49
C THR A 119 13.71 -15.84 41.71
N HIS A 120 12.87 -14.99 42.31
CA HIS A 120 12.50 -13.70 41.70
C HIS A 120 13.74 -12.91 41.23
N GLY A 121 14.79 -12.86 42.05
CA GLY A 121 16.04 -12.18 41.70
C GLY A 121 16.73 -12.81 40.49
N GLY A 122 16.79 -14.14 40.40
CA GLY A 122 17.42 -14.78 39.24
C GLY A 122 16.64 -14.62 37.93
N TYR A 123 15.32 -14.48 37.99
CA TYR A 123 14.54 -14.08 36.81
C TYR A 123 14.78 -12.61 36.41
N CYS A 124 14.97 -11.70 37.37
CA CYS A 124 15.39 -10.31 37.09
C CYS A 124 16.79 -10.24 36.46
N GLU A 125 17.73 -11.09 36.91
CA GLU A 125 19.03 -11.25 36.22
C GLU A 125 18.85 -11.80 34.79
N GLY A 126 17.88 -12.70 34.59
CA GLY A 126 17.46 -13.14 33.26
C GLY A 126 16.97 -12.00 32.35
N ASN A 127 16.16 -11.07 32.87
CA ASN A 127 15.74 -9.88 32.13
C ASN A 127 16.93 -8.99 31.76
N GLN A 128 17.88 -8.83 32.67
CA GLN A 128 19.11 -8.08 32.39
C GLN A 128 19.91 -8.76 31.27
N ALA A 129 20.07 -10.08 31.32
CA ALA A 129 20.74 -10.85 30.27
C ALA A 129 20.03 -10.76 28.91
N LEU A 130 18.67 -10.76 28.87
CA LEU A 130 17.90 -10.51 27.65
C LEU A 130 18.22 -9.15 27.03
N LEU A 131 18.22 -8.10 27.84
CA LEU A 131 18.51 -6.73 27.39
C LEU A 131 19.98 -6.56 26.97
N ASP A 132 20.91 -7.16 27.70
CA ASP A 132 22.33 -7.12 27.38
C ASP A 132 22.64 -7.91 26.11
N HIS A 133 21.98 -9.05 25.88
CA HIS A 133 22.07 -9.79 24.63
C HIS A 133 21.56 -8.95 23.46
N ALA A 134 20.37 -8.35 23.59
CA ALA A 134 19.82 -7.48 22.55
C ALA A 134 20.74 -6.29 22.24
N ARG A 135 21.34 -5.65 23.25
CA ARG A 135 22.34 -4.59 23.06
C ARG A 135 23.63 -5.11 22.40
N GLY A 136 24.03 -6.33 22.71
CA GLY A 136 25.20 -7.00 22.14
C GLY A 136 25.07 -7.30 20.64
N LEU A 137 23.84 -7.43 20.13
CA LEU A 137 23.52 -7.52 18.69
C LEU A 137 23.65 -6.16 17.98
N GLY A 138 24.59 -5.31 18.39
CA GLY A 138 24.78 -3.99 17.80
C GLY A 138 24.94 -4.05 16.27
N GLY A 139 24.36 -3.08 15.56
CA GLY A 139 24.38 -3.01 14.09
C GLY A 139 23.04 -3.28 13.41
N HIS A 140 22.04 -3.81 14.13
CA HIS A 140 20.71 -4.16 13.61
C HIS A 140 19.63 -3.05 13.78
N GLY A 141 20.04 -1.79 13.88
CA GLY A 141 19.14 -0.63 14.05
C GLY A 141 18.64 -0.40 15.48
N GLU A 142 17.52 0.31 15.62
CA GLU A 142 16.95 0.66 16.93
C GLU A 142 16.29 -0.57 17.60
N THR A 143 16.29 -0.60 18.94
CA THR A 143 15.68 -1.68 19.72
C THR A 143 14.36 -1.25 20.34
N LEU A 144 13.30 -2.02 20.06
CA LEU A 144 11.98 -1.88 20.69
C LEU A 144 11.80 -2.95 21.76
N ALA A 145 11.56 -2.53 23.01
CA ALA A 145 11.15 -3.43 24.07
C ALA A 145 9.63 -3.65 24.03
N VAL A 146 9.19 -4.90 23.92
CA VAL A 146 7.77 -5.28 23.88
C VAL A 146 7.45 -6.08 25.12
N ALA A 147 6.50 -5.61 25.93
CA ALA A 147 6.08 -6.29 27.13
C ALA A 147 4.63 -6.76 27.04
N VAL A 148 4.34 -8.01 27.39
CA VAL A 148 2.96 -8.48 27.56
C VAL A 148 2.62 -8.52 29.04
N ARG A 149 1.90 -7.50 29.52
CA ARG A 149 1.53 -7.34 30.93
C ARG A 149 0.29 -6.45 31.11
N PRO A 150 -0.45 -6.61 32.23
CA PRO A 150 -1.56 -5.73 32.54
C PRO A 150 -1.16 -4.26 32.58
N ARG A 151 -2.02 -3.39 32.04
CA ARG A 151 -1.80 -1.94 32.00
C ARG A 151 -1.91 -1.32 33.39
N ALA A 152 -2.89 -1.76 34.17
CA ALA A 152 -3.01 -1.40 35.58
C ALA A 152 -1.85 -2.04 36.36
N ARG A 153 -1.02 -1.22 37.01
CA ARG A 153 0.04 -1.71 37.89
C ARG A 153 -0.61 -2.48 39.05
N PRO A 154 -0.37 -3.79 39.17
CA PRO A 154 -0.89 -4.56 40.29
C PRO A 154 -0.16 -4.17 41.59
N ASP A 155 -0.79 -4.44 42.73
CA ASP A 155 -0.26 -4.11 44.06
C ASP A 155 1.16 -4.65 44.34
N ARG A 156 1.58 -5.69 43.60
CA ARG A 156 2.94 -6.22 43.62
C ARG A 156 3.53 -6.22 42.21
N PRO A 157 4.73 -5.66 41.99
CA PRO A 157 5.43 -5.78 40.71
C PRO A 157 5.72 -7.25 40.35
N SER A 158 5.67 -7.56 39.06
CA SER A 158 6.08 -8.82 38.46
C SER A 158 7.50 -8.72 37.90
N VAL A 159 8.06 -9.87 37.55
CA VAL A 159 9.31 -9.96 36.78
C VAL A 159 9.22 -9.17 35.47
N THR A 160 8.07 -9.16 34.80
CA THR A 160 7.86 -8.37 33.57
C THR A 160 7.88 -6.86 33.84
N ASP A 161 7.44 -6.42 35.03
CA ASP A 161 7.54 -5.01 35.42
C ASP A 161 9.01 -4.58 35.60
N ASP A 162 9.84 -5.44 36.17
CA ASP A 162 11.30 -5.23 36.25
C ASP A 162 11.95 -5.16 34.87
N PHE A 163 11.54 -5.99 33.90
CA PHE A 163 12.01 -5.89 32.52
C PHE A 163 11.73 -4.51 31.91
N VAL A 164 10.50 -4.01 32.04
CA VAL A 164 10.11 -2.70 31.51
C VAL A 164 10.87 -1.56 32.18
N ASP A 165 11.03 -1.61 33.51
CA ASP A 165 11.76 -0.59 34.26
C ASP A 165 13.25 -0.57 33.86
N ARG A 166 13.87 -1.74 33.64
CA ARG A 166 15.25 -1.85 33.11
C ARG A 166 15.35 -1.31 31.70
N ALA A 167 14.46 -1.70 30.80
CA ALA A 167 14.45 -1.24 29.41
C ALA A 167 14.34 0.28 29.34
N ARG A 168 13.43 0.89 30.12
CA ARG A 168 13.28 2.36 30.21
C ARG A 168 14.51 3.04 30.81
N THR A 169 15.10 2.47 31.87
CA THR A 169 16.34 2.99 32.49
C THR A 169 17.50 2.98 31.49
N GLN A 170 17.50 2.01 30.58
CA GLN A 170 18.45 1.89 29.48
C GLN A 170 18.12 2.77 28.27
N GLY A 171 17.07 3.59 28.33
CA GLY A 171 16.66 4.50 27.27
C GLY A 171 15.93 3.84 26.09
N LEU A 172 15.51 2.59 26.23
CA LEU A 172 14.80 1.87 25.17
C LEU A 172 13.34 2.35 25.06
N ALA A 173 12.86 2.47 23.83
CA ALA A 173 11.43 2.60 23.59
C ALA A 173 10.73 1.32 24.04
N CYS A 174 9.61 1.47 24.74
CA CYS A 174 8.87 0.36 25.31
C CYS A 174 7.40 0.46 24.92
N ILE A 175 6.82 -0.66 24.47
CA ILE A 175 5.38 -0.82 24.33
C ILE A 175 4.87 -1.95 25.21
N ASP A 176 3.64 -1.79 25.72
CA ASP A 176 2.93 -2.74 26.56
C ASP A 176 1.70 -3.27 25.79
N LEU A 177 1.52 -4.58 25.73
CA LEU A 177 0.29 -5.22 25.25
C LEU A 177 -0.44 -5.80 26.46
N ASP A 178 -1.62 -5.28 26.78
CA ASP A 178 -2.41 -5.79 27.90
C ASP A 178 -3.09 -7.12 27.52
N PRO A 179 -2.71 -8.26 28.14
CA PRO A 179 -3.35 -9.54 27.89
C PRO A 179 -4.79 -9.61 28.43
N GLY A 180 -5.22 -8.68 29.28
CA GLY A 180 -6.60 -8.53 29.74
C GLY A 180 -7.48 -7.69 28.81
N ALA A 181 -6.92 -7.05 27.78
CA ALA A 181 -7.67 -6.23 26.84
C ALA A 181 -8.48 -7.10 25.87
N ARG A 182 -9.76 -7.34 26.20
CA ARG A 182 -10.67 -8.13 25.38
C ARG A 182 -11.10 -7.36 24.13
N PRO A 183 -11.16 -7.97 22.94
CA PRO A 183 -11.52 -7.28 21.70
C PRO A 183 -12.86 -6.52 21.71
N ALA A 184 -13.82 -6.96 22.54
CA ALA A 184 -15.11 -6.29 22.69
C ALA A 184 -15.05 -4.99 23.52
N ASP A 185 -14.03 -4.86 24.37
CA ASP A 185 -13.84 -3.72 25.27
C ASP A 185 -12.81 -2.71 24.71
N GLN A 186 -11.99 -3.12 23.73
CA GLN A 186 -10.98 -2.27 23.11
C GLN A 186 -11.63 -1.10 22.34
N PRO A 187 -11.21 0.15 22.59
CA PRO A 187 -11.60 1.27 21.76
C PRO A 187 -11.13 1.09 20.32
N THR A 188 -11.85 1.70 19.40
CA THR A 188 -11.63 1.57 17.96
C THR A 188 -10.78 2.70 17.40
N ALA A 189 -9.82 2.35 16.53
CA ALA A 189 -9.01 3.31 15.78
C ALA A 189 -9.19 3.13 14.27
N PHE A 190 -9.26 4.23 13.53
CA PHE A 190 -9.25 4.22 12.07
C PHE A 190 -8.05 5.01 11.55
N VAL A 191 -7.29 4.42 10.62
CA VAL A 191 -6.06 5.00 10.09
C VAL A 191 -6.29 5.46 8.66
N VAL A 192 -6.10 6.75 8.45
CA VAL A 192 -6.27 7.49 7.21
C VAL A 192 -4.90 7.90 6.71
N MET A 193 -4.43 7.27 5.64
CA MET A 193 -3.11 7.53 5.07
C MET A 193 -3.02 7.00 3.64
N PRO A 194 -2.08 7.50 2.82
CA PRO A 194 -1.71 6.83 1.58
C PRO A 194 -1.10 5.45 1.85
N PHE A 195 -1.16 4.53 0.88
CA PHE A 195 -0.63 3.17 1.01
C PHE A 195 0.46 2.87 -0.02
N GLY A 196 1.35 1.91 0.30
CA GLY A 196 2.48 1.55 -0.54
C GLY A 196 3.53 2.66 -0.69
N THR A 197 4.39 2.53 -1.69
CA THR A 197 5.34 3.59 -2.04
C THR A 197 4.65 4.68 -2.84
N LYS A 198 4.77 5.93 -2.38
CA LYS A 198 4.16 7.09 -3.04
C LYS A 198 5.21 8.14 -3.41
N PRO A 199 5.02 8.87 -4.52
CA PRO A 199 5.87 10.00 -4.85
C PRO A 199 5.76 11.10 -3.78
N ARG A 200 6.89 11.69 -3.41
CA ARG A 200 6.97 12.78 -2.43
C ARG A 200 8.10 13.73 -2.79
N GLY A 201 7.77 14.95 -3.20
CA GLY A 201 8.76 15.92 -3.69
C GLY A 201 9.57 15.34 -4.86
N THR A 202 10.90 15.33 -4.74
CA THR A 202 11.79 14.72 -5.75
C THR A 202 12.10 13.24 -5.51
N GLY A 203 11.55 12.64 -4.45
CA GLY A 203 11.82 11.27 -4.04
C GLY A 203 10.52 10.53 -3.75
N PHE A 204 10.57 9.64 -2.77
CA PHE A 204 9.43 8.82 -2.40
C PHE A 204 9.25 8.76 -0.91
N VAL A 205 8.15 8.12 -0.52
CA VAL A 205 7.94 7.66 0.83
C VAL A 205 7.36 6.26 0.79
N ASP A 206 7.89 5.38 1.64
CA ASP A 206 7.25 4.10 1.95
C ASP A 206 6.19 4.32 3.04
N CYS A 207 4.93 4.46 2.63
CA CYS A 207 3.83 4.64 3.57
C CYS A 207 3.55 3.37 4.39
N ASP A 208 3.88 2.18 3.88
CA ASP A 208 3.73 0.93 4.63
C ASP A 208 4.76 0.84 5.76
N GLN A 209 5.95 1.42 5.58
CA GLN A 209 6.93 1.54 6.66
C GLN A 209 6.46 2.50 7.76
N VAL A 210 5.93 3.67 7.40
CA VAL A 210 5.31 4.61 8.38
C VAL A 210 4.19 3.91 9.16
N PHE A 211 3.32 3.21 8.45
CA PHE A 211 2.24 2.45 9.05
C PHE A 211 2.77 1.39 10.02
N GLY A 212 3.67 0.52 9.56
CA GLY A 212 4.08 -0.65 10.31
C GLY A 212 5.07 -0.39 11.45
N ARG A 213 5.91 0.65 11.33
CA ARG A 213 6.98 0.94 12.30
C ARG A 213 6.67 2.09 13.27
N LEU A 214 5.64 2.89 12.99
CA LEU A 214 5.21 3.98 13.86
C LEU A 214 3.76 3.82 14.30
N ILE A 215 2.83 3.67 13.36
CA ILE A 215 1.39 3.68 13.69
C ILE A 215 0.96 2.39 14.40
N VAL A 216 1.28 1.22 13.84
CA VAL A 216 0.91 -0.08 14.44
C VAL A 216 1.44 -0.22 15.87
N PRO A 217 2.73 0.06 16.17
CA PRO A 217 3.24 -0.05 17.55
C PRO A 217 2.54 0.89 18.53
N ALA A 218 2.23 2.12 18.11
CA ALA A 218 1.50 3.07 18.95
C ALA A 218 0.06 2.62 19.24
N LEU A 219 -0.62 2.01 18.26
CA LEU A 219 -1.97 1.48 18.42
C LEU A 219 -1.98 0.20 19.28
N GLU A 220 -0.99 -0.68 19.13
CA GLU A 220 -0.83 -1.86 19.98
C GLU A 220 -0.50 -1.47 21.42
N ASP A 221 0.39 -0.51 21.66
CA ASP A 221 0.71 0.02 23.02
C ASP A 221 -0.53 0.60 23.71
N ALA A 222 -1.44 1.16 22.92
CA ALA A 222 -2.68 1.73 23.39
C ALA A 222 -3.82 0.70 23.54
N ASP A 223 -3.60 -0.58 23.24
CA ASP A 223 -4.62 -1.64 23.24
C ASP A 223 -5.83 -1.32 22.35
N LEU A 224 -5.61 -0.62 21.24
CA LEU A 224 -6.67 -0.22 20.32
C LEU A 224 -6.93 -1.27 19.26
N ARG A 225 -8.21 -1.47 18.93
CA ARG A 225 -8.61 -2.26 17.76
C ARG A 225 -8.66 -1.36 16.54
N TRP A 226 -7.80 -1.62 15.56
CA TRP A 226 -7.58 -0.69 14.46
C TRP A 226 -7.90 -1.26 13.08
N GLN A 227 -8.14 -0.36 12.11
CA GLN A 227 -8.30 -0.66 10.68
C GLN A 227 -7.66 0.47 9.84
N ARG A 228 -6.92 0.13 8.77
CA ARG A 228 -6.38 1.08 7.78
C ARG A 228 -7.36 1.24 6.60
N ALA A 229 -7.43 2.44 6.01
CA ALA A 229 -8.43 2.78 4.99
C ALA A 229 -8.27 2.01 3.66
N ASP A 230 -7.06 1.62 3.27
CA ASP A 230 -6.72 0.96 2.00
C ASP A 230 -7.09 -0.53 1.93
N GLU A 231 -7.42 -1.15 3.05
CA GLU A 231 -8.00 -2.50 3.06
C GLU A 231 -9.36 -2.52 2.33
N ASP A 232 -9.97 -1.36 2.06
CA ASP A 232 -11.16 -1.19 1.25
C ASP A 232 -10.84 -0.71 -0.17
N LEU A 233 -10.81 -1.63 -1.15
CA LEU A 233 -10.56 -1.36 -2.58
C LEU A 233 -11.06 0.00 -3.09
N ASP A 234 -10.07 0.81 -3.43
CA ASP A 234 -10.18 2.16 -3.97
C ASP A 234 -10.76 2.12 -5.40
N THR A 235 -12.08 2.31 -5.52
CA THR A 235 -12.76 2.46 -6.80
C THR A 235 -13.11 3.92 -7.09
N GLY A 236 -12.46 4.88 -6.42
CA GLY A 236 -12.78 6.32 -6.51
C GLY A 236 -14.17 6.69 -5.99
N LEU A 237 -14.90 5.76 -5.36
CA LEU A 237 -16.24 5.95 -4.82
C LEU A 237 -16.17 5.98 -3.29
N ILE A 238 -16.80 6.98 -2.69
CA ILE A 238 -16.85 7.15 -1.24
C ILE A 238 -17.53 5.94 -0.59
N HIS A 239 -16.80 5.23 0.25
CA HIS A 239 -17.29 4.03 0.90
C HIS A 239 -18.14 4.39 2.14
N VAL A 240 -19.39 3.92 2.22
CA VAL A 240 -20.26 4.17 3.40
C VAL A 240 -19.59 3.73 4.70
N GLY A 241 -18.87 2.60 4.67
CA GLY A 241 -18.10 2.11 5.83
C GLY A 241 -16.95 3.03 6.23
N MET A 242 -16.31 3.73 5.29
CA MET A 242 -15.24 4.68 5.58
C MET A 242 -15.80 5.90 6.32
N ILE A 243 -16.88 6.51 5.82
CA ILE A 243 -17.53 7.65 6.51
C ILE A 243 -18.00 7.23 7.91
N GLU A 244 -18.64 6.06 8.04
CA GLU A 244 -19.09 5.57 9.34
C GLU A 244 -17.91 5.44 10.32
N ARG A 245 -16.79 4.85 9.89
CA ARG A 245 -15.58 4.74 10.72
C ARG A 245 -14.98 6.09 11.08
N LEU A 246 -14.90 7.03 10.13
CA LEU A 246 -14.41 8.39 10.40
C LEU A 246 -15.23 9.09 11.50
N GLY A 247 -16.56 9.02 11.45
CA GLY A 247 -17.40 9.65 12.47
C GLY A 247 -17.47 8.89 13.80
N ASN A 248 -17.41 7.56 13.76
CA ASN A 248 -17.69 6.73 14.93
C ASN A 248 -16.47 6.20 15.68
N ALA A 249 -15.32 6.09 15.04
CA ALA A 249 -14.12 5.58 15.70
C ALA A 249 -13.77 6.44 16.93
N ASP A 250 -13.25 5.80 17.97
CA ASP A 250 -12.81 6.47 19.19
C ASP A 250 -11.56 7.31 18.89
N VAL A 251 -10.67 6.80 18.03
CA VAL A 251 -9.48 7.47 17.52
C VAL A 251 -9.48 7.50 15.99
N VAL A 252 -9.10 8.61 15.38
CA VAL A 252 -8.67 8.62 13.97
C VAL A 252 -7.24 9.13 13.88
N VAL A 253 -6.36 8.34 13.28
CA VAL A 253 -4.97 8.71 12.97
C VAL A 253 -4.92 9.10 11.50
N VAL A 254 -4.46 10.32 11.22
CA VAL A 254 -4.38 10.88 9.88
C VAL A 254 -2.93 11.21 9.58
N ASP A 255 -2.34 10.52 8.59
CA ASP A 255 -0.98 10.79 8.15
C ASP A 255 -0.96 11.59 6.85
N THR A 256 -0.27 12.73 6.87
CA THR A 256 -0.27 13.74 5.80
C THR A 256 0.96 13.66 4.89
N VAL A 257 1.68 12.53 4.89
CA VAL A 257 3.02 12.39 4.28
C VAL A 257 3.08 12.57 2.77
N THR A 258 1.98 12.56 2.04
CA THR A 258 2.00 12.85 0.59
C THR A 258 1.17 14.07 0.21
N GLN A 259 0.60 14.78 1.18
CA GLN A 259 -0.35 15.86 0.92
C GLN A 259 -1.52 15.40 0.03
N ASN A 260 -1.96 14.14 0.16
CA ASN A 260 -3.03 13.57 -0.64
C ASN A 260 -4.37 14.30 -0.41
N PRO A 261 -5.02 14.87 -1.44
CA PRO A 261 -6.33 15.52 -1.31
C PRO A 261 -7.41 14.63 -0.68
N ASN A 262 -7.40 13.32 -0.94
CA ASN A 262 -8.36 12.38 -0.38
C ASN A 262 -8.20 12.24 1.14
N VAL A 263 -6.96 12.23 1.64
CA VAL A 263 -6.65 12.21 3.07
C VAL A 263 -7.20 13.46 3.77
N PHE A 264 -7.10 14.62 3.13
CA PHE A 264 -7.66 15.86 3.67
C PHE A 264 -9.19 15.89 3.62
N TYR A 265 -9.81 15.29 2.60
CA TYR A 265 -11.26 15.08 2.56
C TYR A 265 -11.72 14.23 3.75
N GLU A 266 -11.06 13.10 4.01
CA GLU A 266 -11.36 12.21 5.15
C GLU A 266 -11.16 12.92 6.50
N LEU A 267 -10.11 13.72 6.64
CA LEU A 267 -9.89 14.60 7.80
C LEU A 267 -11.05 15.59 7.99
N GLY A 268 -11.53 16.22 6.92
CA GLY A 268 -12.69 17.11 6.94
C GLY A 268 -13.96 16.41 7.42
N VAL A 269 -14.23 15.19 6.92
CA VAL A 269 -15.34 14.35 7.38
C VAL A 269 -15.19 14.02 8.88
N ARG A 270 -13.99 13.64 9.34
CA ARG A 270 -13.72 13.41 10.77
C ARG A 270 -14.05 14.65 11.60
N HIS A 271 -13.53 15.82 11.22
CA HIS A 271 -13.79 17.07 11.94
C HIS A 271 -15.28 17.41 11.99
N ALA A 272 -16.06 17.09 10.96
CA ALA A 272 -17.50 17.36 10.94
C ALA A 272 -18.31 16.47 11.90
N PHE A 273 -17.87 15.23 12.16
CA PHE A 273 -18.66 14.24 12.92
C PHE A 273 -18.09 13.86 14.29
N ALA A 274 -16.84 14.21 14.58
CA ALA A 274 -16.21 13.97 15.87
C ALA A 274 -15.56 15.23 16.41
N ASP A 275 -15.69 15.42 17.71
CA ASP A 275 -15.24 16.60 18.42
C ASP A 275 -13.82 16.48 18.98
N ARG A 276 -13.30 15.25 19.08
CA ARG A 276 -12.04 14.93 19.75
C ARG A 276 -11.33 13.71 19.15
N THR A 277 -10.06 13.55 19.54
CA THR A 277 -9.22 12.38 19.31
C THR A 277 -8.94 12.14 17.82
N THR A 278 -8.50 13.20 17.15
CA THR A 278 -7.98 13.20 15.78
C THR A 278 -6.47 13.45 15.85
N VAL A 279 -5.69 12.41 15.61
CA VAL A 279 -4.22 12.45 15.70
C VAL A 279 -3.65 12.74 14.31
N LEU A 280 -3.09 13.93 14.13
CA LEU A 280 -2.38 14.28 12.90
C LEU A 280 -0.91 13.84 12.98
N LEU A 281 -0.45 13.10 11.98
CA LEU A 281 0.92 12.72 11.75
C LEU A 281 1.45 13.38 10.47
N GLY A 282 2.73 13.70 10.47
CA GLY A 282 3.39 14.16 9.26
C GLY A 282 4.91 14.26 9.43
N PRO A 283 5.66 14.24 8.33
CA PRO A 283 7.11 14.34 8.38
C PRO A 283 7.57 15.72 8.87
N LEU A 284 8.63 15.72 9.67
CA LEU A 284 9.24 16.92 10.21
C LEU A 284 9.73 17.84 9.08
N GLY A 285 9.34 19.11 9.13
CA GLY A 285 9.75 20.13 8.16
C GLY A 285 8.84 20.26 6.94
N ASP A 286 7.77 19.46 6.85
CA ASP A 286 6.79 19.54 5.75
C ASP A 286 5.38 19.80 6.30
N PRO A 287 5.00 21.08 6.43
CA PRO A 287 3.72 21.44 7.03
C PRO A 287 2.56 21.08 6.09
N PRO A 288 1.41 20.64 6.63
CA PRO A 288 0.19 20.46 5.85
C PRO A 288 -0.37 21.81 5.36
N PRO A 289 -1.45 21.82 4.55
CA PRO A 289 -2.03 23.04 3.99
C PRO A 289 -2.46 24.04 5.08
N PHE A 290 -2.61 25.31 4.68
CA PHE A 290 -2.77 26.44 5.61
C PHE A 290 -3.81 26.22 6.71
N ASP A 291 -4.99 25.67 6.40
CA ASP A 291 -6.06 25.45 7.39
C ASP A 291 -5.80 24.29 8.36
N VAL A 292 -4.95 23.33 7.98
CA VAL A 292 -4.58 22.17 8.81
C VAL A 292 -3.34 22.47 9.66
N ARG A 293 -2.43 23.30 9.14
CA ARG A 293 -1.13 23.62 9.76
C ARG A 293 -1.18 24.05 11.24
N PRO A 294 -2.16 24.84 11.72
CA PRO A 294 -2.23 25.26 13.12
C PRO A 294 -2.64 24.13 14.07
N ILE A 295 -3.21 23.04 13.55
CA ILE A 295 -3.65 21.89 14.36
C ILE A 295 -2.42 21.13 14.83
N ARG A 296 -2.45 20.65 16.08
CA ARG A 296 -1.34 19.89 16.67
C ARG A 296 -1.05 18.63 15.83
N HIS A 297 0.20 18.49 15.40
CA HIS A 297 0.71 17.34 14.68
C HIS A 297 1.86 16.68 15.45
N PHE A 298 1.96 15.37 15.33
CA PHE A 298 3.14 14.62 15.75
C PHE A 298 4.02 14.39 14.53
N SER A 299 5.32 14.58 14.73
CA SER A 299 6.28 14.47 13.63
C SER A 299 7.22 13.30 13.78
N TYR A 300 7.58 12.75 12.63
CA TYR A 300 8.66 11.79 12.46
C TYR A 300 9.61 12.27 11.37
N ARG A 301 10.80 11.68 11.27
CA ARG A 301 11.76 12.02 10.23
C ARG A 301 11.77 10.96 9.14
N LEU A 302 12.03 11.42 7.93
CA LEU A 302 12.31 10.57 6.78
C LEU A 302 13.75 10.80 6.35
N ASP A 303 14.47 9.73 6.03
CA ASP A 303 15.80 9.75 5.40
C ASP A 303 15.73 9.01 4.07
N GLY A 304 16.00 9.71 2.96
CA GLY A 304 15.87 9.14 1.62
C GLY A 304 14.48 8.58 1.26
N GLY A 305 13.43 8.98 1.98
CA GLY A 305 12.07 8.44 1.81
C GLY A 305 11.72 7.28 2.73
N LEU A 306 12.70 6.78 3.50
CA LEU A 306 12.51 5.76 4.53
C LEU A 306 12.30 6.42 5.88
N LEU A 307 11.51 5.78 6.73
CA LEU A 307 11.27 6.19 8.10
C LEU A 307 12.54 6.01 8.96
N ASP A 308 12.98 7.10 9.59
CA ASP A 308 14.04 7.06 10.60
C ASP A 308 13.53 6.38 11.88
N GLU A 309 14.06 5.19 12.18
CA GLU A 309 13.60 4.33 13.27
C GLU A 309 13.61 5.05 14.64
N ALA A 310 14.65 5.84 14.92
CA ALA A 310 14.77 6.57 16.19
C ALA A 310 13.63 7.60 16.35
N SER A 311 13.35 8.39 15.30
CA SER A 311 12.22 9.32 15.32
C SER A 311 10.87 8.63 15.40
N ALA A 312 10.73 7.45 14.77
CA ALA A 312 9.51 6.67 14.82
C ALA A 312 9.21 6.20 16.24
N LEU A 313 10.21 5.65 16.93
CA LEU A 313 10.08 5.21 18.32
C LEU A 313 9.82 6.38 19.28
N ALA A 314 10.45 7.54 19.04
CA ALA A 314 10.14 8.76 19.79
C ALA A 314 8.69 9.22 19.57
N ALA A 315 8.17 9.13 18.33
CA ALA A 315 6.79 9.43 18.01
C ALA A 315 5.81 8.45 18.67
N VAL A 316 6.11 7.14 18.69
CA VAL A 316 5.34 6.14 19.44
C VAL A 316 5.22 6.53 20.92
N GLY A 317 6.34 6.92 21.55
CA GLY A 317 6.34 7.40 22.93
C GLY A 317 5.50 8.66 23.14
N ALA A 318 5.53 9.61 22.20
CA ALA A 318 4.72 10.83 22.26
C ALA A 318 3.22 10.55 22.07
N LEU A 319 2.87 9.54 21.27
CA LEU A 319 1.49 9.12 21.01
C LEU A 319 0.86 8.40 22.18
N ARG A 320 1.65 7.69 23.00
CA ARG A 320 1.18 6.95 24.18
C ARG A 320 0.25 7.75 25.09
N GLU A 321 0.60 9.01 25.38
CA GLU A 321 -0.18 9.88 26.26
C GLU A 321 -1.52 10.34 25.63
N VAL A 322 -1.57 10.43 24.30
CA VAL A 322 -2.77 10.90 23.57
C VAL A 322 -3.70 9.74 23.23
N LEU A 323 -3.14 8.55 23.02
CA LEU A 323 -3.88 7.33 22.69
C LEU A 323 -4.35 6.55 23.91
N ASP A 324 -4.04 7.01 25.12
CA ASP A 324 -4.40 6.33 26.37
C ASP A 324 -5.92 6.11 26.49
N PRO A 325 -6.44 4.85 26.45
CA PRO A 325 -7.87 4.51 26.50
C PRO A 325 -8.62 5.16 27.64
N ASP A 326 -7.99 5.26 28.81
CA ASP A 326 -8.58 5.85 30.02
C ASP A 326 -8.81 7.36 29.87
N ARG A 327 -8.10 8.02 28.94
CA ARG A 327 -8.16 9.46 28.70
C ARG A 327 -8.90 9.83 27.43
N LEU A 328 -9.19 8.90 26.52
CA LEU A 328 -9.86 9.18 25.24
C LEU A 328 -11.21 9.88 25.43
N ARG A 329 -11.94 9.53 26.49
CA ARG A 329 -13.25 10.13 26.79
C ARG A 329 -13.15 11.58 27.24
N ASP A 330 -12.08 11.95 27.94
CA ASP A 330 -11.87 13.29 28.49
C ASP A 330 -10.87 14.11 27.65
N ALA A 331 -10.53 13.61 26.46
CA ALA A 331 -9.66 14.31 25.53
C ALA A 331 -10.19 15.72 25.20
N ARG A 332 -9.26 16.66 25.05
CA ARG A 332 -9.59 18.02 24.62
C ARG A 332 -10.22 17.99 23.23
N ARG A 333 -11.10 18.95 22.97
CA ARG A 333 -11.60 19.16 21.61
C ARG A 333 -10.44 19.50 20.70
N ASP A 334 -10.39 18.84 19.55
CA ASP A 334 -9.39 19.04 18.52
C ASP A 334 -9.99 19.28 17.14
N SER A 335 -11.32 19.17 17.00
CA SER A 335 -12.01 19.54 15.78
C SER A 335 -12.27 21.04 15.70
N PRO A 336 -11.81 21.73 14.64
CA PRO A 336 -12.15 23.14 14.41
C PRO A 336 -13.67 23.38 14.32
N VAL A 337 -14.43 22.40 13.84
CA VAL A 337 -15.89 22.52 13.69
C VAL A 337 -16.57 22.54 15.07
N PHE A 338 -16.14 21.71 16.01
CA PHE A 338 -16.72 21.67 17.36
C PHE A 338 -16.12 22.72 18.31
N GLU A 339 -15.03 23.36 17.93
CA GLU A 339 -14.45 24.50 18.62
C GLU A 339 -15.28 25.77 18.40
N PHE A 340 -15.70 26.03 17.14
CA PHE A 340 -16.40 27.26 16.78
C PHE A 340 -17.94 27.15 16.76
N PHE A 341 -18.50 25.94 16.76
CA PHE A 341 -19.96 25.74 16.67
C PHE A 341 -20.52 24.88 17.80
N GLU A 342 -21.73 25.21 18.26
CA GLU A 342 -22.48 24.45 19.27
C GLU A 342 -23.08 23.18 18.65
N LEU A 343 -22.27 22.13 18.57
CA LEU A 343 -22.68 20.84 18.01
C LEU A 343 -22.62 19.73 19.06
N SER A 344 -23.52 18.75 18.93
CA SER A 344 -23.47 17.51 19.70
C SER A 344 -22.93 16.39 18.81
N ARG A 345 -21.96 15.63 19.30
CA ARG A 345 -21.43 14.46 18.58
C ARG A 345 -22.58 13.49 18.31
N ARG A 346 -22.89 13.26 17.04
CA ARG A 346 -23.88 12.26 16.62
C ARG A 346 -23.14 11.04 16.11
N ARG A 347 -23.38 9.88 16.74
CA ARG A 347 -22.94 8.61 16.16
C ARG A 347 -23.63 8.42 14.83
N LEU A 348 -22.84 8.29 13.78
CA LEU A 348 -23.31 7.89 12.48
C LEU A 348 -23.90 6.49 12.60
N ARG A 349 -25.05 6.26 12.01
CA ARG A 349 -25.62 4.94 11.87
C ARG A 349 -26.00 4.80 10.42
N VAL A 350 -25.61 3.69 9.81
CA VAL A 350 -26.12 3.42 8.47
C VAL A 350 -27.65 3.34 8.54
N ARG A 351 -28.30 3.97 7.57
CA ARG A 351 -29.76 3.97 7.46
C ARG A 351 -30.26 2.52 7.34
N GLY A 352 -31.12 2.07 8.25
CA GLY A 352 -31.66 0.70 8.27
C GLY A 352 -31.89 0.09 9.66
N GLY A 353 -31.01 0.29 10.65
CA GLY A 353 -31.20 -0.18 12.04
C GLY A 353 -31.29 -1.71 12.25
N PRO A 354 -31.11 -2.22 13.49
CA PRO A 354 -31.10 -3.67 13.77
C PRO A 354 -32.47 -4.35 13.62
N ALA A 355 -33.58 -3.60 13.65
CA ALA A 355 -34.93 -4.12 13.46
C ALA A 355 -35.46 -4.01 12.01
N ALA A 356 -34.78 -3.27 11.13
CA ALA A 356 -35.22 -3.04 9.75
C ALA A 356 -34.22 -3.57 8.70
N GLY A 357 -33.20 -4.32 9.13
CA GLY A 357 -32.14 -4.84 8.26
C GLY A 357 -31.19 -3.74 7.77
N PRO A 358 -30.01 -4.08 7.22
CA PRO A 358 -29.25 -3.11 6.44
C PRO A 358 -30.17 -2.60 5.32
N SER A 359 -30.15 -1.29 5.04
CA SER A 359 -30.78 -0.81 3.81
C SER A 359 -30.25 -1.64 2.63
N GLN A 360 -31.12 -2.01 1.70
CA GLN A 360 -30.76 -2.82 0.53
C GLN A 360 -29.51 -2.24 -0.20
N SER A 361 -29.38 -0.91 -0.20
CA SER A 361 -28.21 -0.20 -0.71
C SER A 361 -26.90 -0.57 -0.01
N LEU A 362 -26.88 -0.58 1.33
CA LEU A 362 -25.69 -0.95 2.10
C LEU A 362 -25.28 -2.41 1.86
N ASP A 363 -26.24 -3.33 1.88
CA ASP A 363 -25.99 -4.76 1.63
C ASP A 363 -25.32 -4.95 0.26
N LEU A 364 -25.86 -4.31 -0.78
CA LEU A 364 -25.28 -4.36 -2.11
C LEU A 364 -23.88 -3.76 -2.16
N HIS A 365 -23.64 -2.60 -1.53
CA HIS A 365 -22.31 -2.01 -1.47
C HIS A 365 -21.29 -2.97 -0.85
N GLN A 366 -21.64 -3.62 0.27
CA GLN A 366 -20.75 -4.57 0.95
C GLN A 366 -20.47 -5.80 0.08
N ARG A 367 -21.50 -6.38 -0.53
CA ARG A 367 -21.37 -7.57 -1.39
C ARG A 367 -20.57 -7.25 -2.66
N VAL A 368 -20.79 -6.09 -3.28
CA VAL A 368 -19.98 -5.63 -4.42
C VAL A 368 -18.52 -5.43 -3.99
N THR A 369 -18.24 -4.76 -2.86
CA THR A 369 -16.88 -4.64 -2.35
C THR A 369 -16.19 -6.00 -2.18
N ALA A 370 -16.88 -6.97 -1.59
CA ALA A 370 -16.34 -8.31 -1.37
C ALA A 370 -16.04 -9.05 -2.69
N ALA A 371 -16.95 -9.00 -3.68
CA ALA A 371 -16.76 -9.66 -4.96
C ALA A 371 -15.65 -9.04 -5.81
N VAL A 372 -15.48 -7.71 -5.76
CA VAL A 372 -14.34 -7.06 -6.45
C VAL A 372 -13.02 -7.49 -5.80
N ARG A 373 -12.95 -7.59 -4.46
CA ARG A 373 -11.76 -8.08 -3.73
C ARG A 373 -11.38 -9.48 -4.10
N SER A 374 -12.35 -10.39 -4.17
CA SER A 374 -12.09 -11.78 -4.51
C SER A 374 -11.79 -11.99 -5.99
N ARG A 375 -11.96 -10.96 -6.85
CA ARG A 375 -11.80 -11.05 -8.31
C ARG A 375 -12.67 -12.16 -8.94
N ASP A 376 -13.79 -12.48 -8.30
CA ASP A 376 -14.68 -13.58 -8.71
C ASP A 376 -15.69 -13.10 -9.76
N VAL A 377 -15.44 -13.44 -11.03
CA VAL A 377 -16.31 -13.08 -12.16
C VAL A 377 -17.72 -13.66 -12.00
N GLY A 378 -17.87 -14.85 -11.40
CA GLY A 378 -19.18 -15.47 -11.16
C GLY A 378 -19.99 -14.66 -10.16
N ALA A 379 -19.37 -14.30 -9.03
CA ALA A 379 -19.99 -13.46 -8.01
C ALA A 379 -20.37 -12.07 -8.54
N LEU A 380 -19.49 -11.44 -9.33
CA LEU A 380 -19.76 -10.12 -9.95
C LEU A 380 -20.99 -10.15 -10.86
N ARG A 381 -21.20 -11.23 -11.63
CA ARG A 381 -22.36 -11.39 -12.51
C ARG A 381 -23.67 -11.62 -11.76
N VAL A 382 -23.63 -12.41 -10.69
CA VAL A 382 -24.81 -12.59 -9.82
C VAL A 382 -25.19 -11.24 -9.22
N LEU A 383 -24.21 -10.49 -8.70
CA LEU A 383 -24.46 -9.18 -8.12
C LEU A 383 -24.96 -8.15 -9.11
N LEU A 384 -24.58 -8.25 -10.39
CA LEU A 384 -25.12 -7.37 -11.42
C LEU A 384 -26.65 -7.49 -11.53
N ALA A 385 -27.18 -8.72 -11.51
CA ALA A 385 -28.63 -8.94 -11.54
C ALA A 385 -29.30 -8.35 -10.29
N ASP A 386 -28.71 -8.58 -9.12
CA ASP A 386 -29.22 -8.07 -7.85
C ASP A 386 -29.24 -6.55 -7.80
N VAL A 387 -28.15 -5.88 -8.22
CA VAL A 387 -28.05 -4.41 -8.26
C VAL A 387 -29.08 -3.83 -9.22
N ARG A 388 -29.29 -4.42 -10.40
CA ARG A 388 -30.29 -3.95 -11.37
C ARG A 388 -31.72 -4.09 -10.85
N ALA A 389 -32.01 -5.14 -10.09
CA ALA A 389 -33.33 -5.40 -9.53
C ALA A 389 -33.62 -4.63 -8.22
N ALA A 390 -32.60 -4.02 -7.62
CA ALA A 390 -32.72 -3.42 -6.31
C ALA A 390 -33.48 -2.09 -6.31
N ALA A 391 -34.31 -1.90 -5.28
CA ALA A 391 -35.06 -0.68 -5.04
C ALA A 391 -34.21 0.31 -4.23
N VAL A 392 -33.15 0.81 -4.84
CA VAL A 392 -32.23 1.80 -4.26
C VAL A 392 -32.31 3.12 -5.02
N ASP A 393 -31.72 4.17 -4.45
CA ASP A 393 -31.62 5.46 -5.14
C ASP A 393 -30.88 5.30 -6.49
N ALA A 394 -31.32 6.03 -7.51
CA ALA A 394 -30.79 5.90 -8.85
C ALA A 394 -29.28 6.21 -8.92
N ASP A 395 -28.79 7.17 -8.12
CA ASP A 395 -27.37 7.48 -8.07
C ASP A 395 -26.55 6.35 -7.46
N GLN A 396 -27.05 5.78 -6.37
CA GLN A 396 -26.42 4.63 -5.72
C GLN A 396 -26.37 3.42 -6.64
N GLN A 397 -27.47 3.12 -7.34
CA GLN A 397 -27.51 2.06 -8.34
C GLN A 397 -26.46 2.29 -9.43
N ARG A 398 -26.36 3.53 -9.95
CA ARG A 398 -25.35 3.90 -10.95
C ARG A 398 -23.92 3.70 -10.44
N GLN A 399 -23.60 4.14 -9.22
CA GLN A 399 -22.27 3.97 -8.63
C GLN A 399 -21.89 2.48 -8.48
N LEU A 400 -22.83 1.64 -8.03
CA LEU A 400 -22.62 0.19 -7.92
C LEU A 400 -22.38 -0.46 -9.28
N LEU A 401 -23.16 -0.08 -10.30
CA LEU A 401 -23.00 -0.58 -11.66
C LEU A 401 -21.68 -0.11 -12.29
N LEU A 402 -21.29 1.14 -12.10
CA LEU A 402 -20.01 1.68 -12.56
C LEU A 402 -18.84 0.90 -11.95
N ARG A 403 -18.92 0.58 -10.66
CA ARG A 403 -17.92 -0.23 -9.95
C ARG A 403 -17.84 -1.66 -10.48
N LEU A 404 -18.98 -2.33 -10.66
CA LEU A 404 -19.05 -3.68 -11.24
C LEU A 404 -18.51 -3.72 -12.67
N GLY A 405 -18.88 -2.74 -13.51
CA GLY A 405 -18.40 -2.62 -14.89
C GLY A 405 -16.89 -2.41 -14.96
N THR A 406 -16.35 -1.57 -14.08
CA THR A 406 -14.90 -1.35 -13.93
C THR A 406 -14.17 -2.65 -13.56
N ALA A 407 -14.66 -3.35 -12.54
CA ALA A 407 -14.07 -4.62 -12.10
C ALA A 407 -14.09 -5.70 -13.20
N LEU A 408 -15.17 -5.79 -13.97
CA LEU A 408 -15.27 -6.71 -15.11
C LEU A 408 -14.25 -6.38 -16.20
N ARG A 409 -14.05 -5.08 -16.52
CA ARG A 409 -13.03 -4.64 -17.47
C ARG A 409 -11.63 -5.03 -17.02
N ASP A 410 -11.31 -4.82 -15.74
CA ASP A 410 -9.98 -5.13 -15.17
C ASP A 410 -9.69 -6.64 -15.17
N LEU A 411 -10.74 -7.46 -15.21
CA LEU A 411 -10.67 -8.92 -15.38
C LEU A 411 -10.73 -9.37 -16.85
N GLY A 412 -10.63 -8.43 -17.80
CA GLY A 412 -10.64 -8.73 -19.24
C GLY A 412 -12.01 -9.10 -19.81
N ARG A 413 -13.10 -8.89 -19.06
CA ARG A 413 -14.48 -9.20 -19.47
C ARG A 413 -15.11 -7.99 -20.16
N TYR A 414 -14.57 -7.58 -21.30
CA TYR A 414 -14.92 -6.31 -21.95
C TYR A 414 -16.38 -6.24 -22.41
N ASP A 415 -16.96 -7.31 -22.96
CA ASP A 415 -18.38 -7.32 -23.33
C ASP A 415 -19.28 -7.19 -22.11
N ASP A 416 -19.03 -7.96 -21.05
CA ASP A 416 -19.78 -7.85 -19.79
C ASP A 416 -19.67 -6.41 -19.23
N ALA A 417 -18.47 -5.80 -19.26
CA ALA A 417 -18.28 -4.43 -18.81
C ALA A 417 -19.08 -3.41 -19.65
N ILE A 418 -19.08 -3.54 -20.97
CA ILE A 418 -19.85 -2.67 -21.88
C ILE A 418 -21.36 -2.83 -21.64
N ASP A 419 -21.84 -4.06 -21.47
CA ASP A 419 -23.25 -4.36 -21.19
C ASP A 419 -23.73 -3.78 -19.86
N VAL A 420 -22.80 -3.53 -18.92
CA VAL A 420 -23.07 -2.84 -17.66
C VAL A 420 -22.99 -1.32 -17.80
N LEU A 421 -21.93 -0.83 -18.42
CA LEU A 421 -21.61 0.60 -18.45
C LEU A 421 -22.45 1.36 -19.46
N ARG A 422 -22.64 0.85 -20.68
CA ARG A 422 -23.35 1.57 -21.75
C ARG A 422 -24.78 1.98 -21.37
N PRO A 423 -25.60 1.13 -20.73
CA PRO A 423 -26.96 1.52 -20.34
C PRO A 423 -27.04 2.61 -19.28
N LEU A 424 -25.94 2.94 -18.59
CA LEU A 424 -25.93 4.04 -17.62
C LEU A 424 -26.14 5.40 -18.28
N ALA A 425 -25.67 5.57 -19.53
CA ALA A 425 -25.90 6.73 -20.38
C ALA A 425 -25.76 8.08 -19.64
N LEU A 426 -24.66 8.25 -18.90
CA LEU A 426 -24.42 9.47 -18.12
C LEU A 426 -24.16 10.66 -19.05
N THR A 427 -24.41 11.85 -18.54
CA THR A 427 -24.23 13.13 -19.22
C THR A 427 -23.22 14.00 -18.47
N PRO A 428 -22.64 15.05 -19.08
CA PRO A 428 -21.71 15.96 -18.39
C PRO A 428 -22.25 16.62 -17.11
N SER A 429 -23.57 16.64 -16.89
CA SER A 429 -24.16 17.11 -15.63
C SER A 429 -24.09 16.11 -14.47
N ASP A 430 -23.76 14.85 -14.74
CA ASP A 430 -23.60 13.80 -13.73
C ASP A 430 -22.17 13.81 -13.17
N GLY A 431 -22.01 13.83 -11.84
CA GLY A 431 -20.69 13.91 -11.19
C GLY A 431 -19.75 12.73 -11.48
N SER A 432 -20.28 11.59 -11.92
CA SER A 432 -19.50 10.39 -12.32
C SER A 432 -19.29 10.26 -13.83
N TYR A 433 -19.69 11.26 -14.62
CA TYR A 433 -19.67 11.20 -16.08
C TYR A 433 -18.27 10.94 -16.64
N LEU A 434 -17.27 11.71 -16.19
CA LEU A 434 -15.89 11.59 -16.69
C LEU A 434 -15.35 10.16 -16.48
N LEU A 435 -15.47 9.66 -15.24
CA LEU A 435 -15.08 8.30 -14.89
C LEU A 435 -15.81 7.28 -15.76
N TRP A 436 -17.14 7.35 -15.84
CA TRP A 436 -17.94 6.43 -16.66
C TRP A 436 -17.51 6.41 -18.13
N ALA A 437 -17.34 7.57 -18.74
CA ALA A 437 -16.96 7.69 -20.14
C ALA A 437 -15.57 7.10 -20.38
N GLN A 438 -14.59 7.39 -19.51
CA GLN A 438 -13.27 6.77 -19.55
C GLN A 438 -13.34 5.24 -19.43
N GLN A 439 -14.10 4.71 -18.47
CA GLN A 439 -14.20 3.26 -18.26
C GLN A 439 -14.89 2.56 -19.44
N LEU A 440 -15.96 3.15 -20.00
CA LEU A 440 -16.68 2.63 -21.15
C LEU A 440 -15.81 2.69 -22.42
N ALA A 441 -15.15 3.82 -22.67
CA ALA A 441 -14.26 3.99 -23.82
C ALA A 441 -13.07 3.03 -23.76
N LEU A 442 -12.47 2.82 -22.59
CA LEU A 442 -11.42 1.81 -22.40
C LEU A 442 -11.94 0.40 -22.68
N SER A 443 -13.13 0.06 -22.20
CA SER A 443 -13.74 -1.25 -22.45
C SER A 443 -13.99 -1.48 -23.95
N LEU A 444 -14.50 -0.47 -24.66
CA LEU A 444 -14.71 -0.50 -26.11
C LEU A 444 -13.39 -0.61 -26.89
N ARG A 445 -12.37 0.15 -26.49
CA ARG A 445 -11.04 0.09 -27.10
C ARG A 445 -10.45 -1.31 -26.98
N ARG A 446 -10.44 -1.88 -25.76
CA ARG A 446 -9.89 -3.21 -25.47
C ARG A 446 -10.66 -4.33 -26.16
N ARG A 447 -11.99 -4.22 -26.27
CA ARG A 447 -12.79 -5.12 -27.10
C ARG A 447 -12.36 -5.06 -28.57
N GLY A 448 -12.14 -3.86 -29.12
CA GLY A 448 -11.61 -3.71 -30.47
C GLY A 448 -10.23 -4.39 -30.64
N GLU A 449 -9.32 -4.23 -29.69
CA GLU A 449 -8.03 -4.94 -29.71
C GLU A 449 -8.21 -6.47 -29.78
N ARG A 450 -9.12 -7.04 -28.97
CA ARG A 450 -9.46 -8.48 -29.03
C ARG A 450 -10.09 -8.91 -30.36
N GLN A 451 -10.95 -8.06 -30.93
CA GLN A 451 -11.52 -8.31 -32.25
C GLN A 451 -10.40 -8.39 -33.30
N LEU A 452 -9.44 -7.46 -33.27
CA LEU A 452 -8.30 -7.47 -34.18
C LEU A 452 -7.44 -8.74 -34.01
N GLU A 453 -7.13 -9.13 -32.78
CA GLU A 453 -6.41 -10.39 -32.48
C GLU A 453 -7.11 -11.63 -33.04
N THR A 454 -8.44 -11.61 -33.09
CA THR A 454 -9.27 -12.74 -33.57
C THR A 454 -9.68 -12.60 -35.05
N GLY A 455 -9.11 -11.63 -35.78
CA GLY A 455 -9.38 -11.41 -37.21
C GLY A 455 -10.72 -10.72 -37.51
N GLN A 456 -11.40 -10.18 -36.51
CA GLN A 456 -12.62 -9.37 -36.67
C GLN A 456 -12.27 -7.88 -36.85
N ASP A 457 -13.17 -7.11 -37.46
CA ASP A 457 -12.96 -5.67 -37.63
C ASP A 457 -13.14 -4.91 -36.29
N PRO A 458 -12.10 -4.23 -35.77
CA PRO A 458 -12.18 -3.49 -34.52
C PRO A 458 -12.87 -2.12 -34.66
N GLU A 459 -13.03 -1.63 -35.89
CA GLU A 459 -13.40 -0.25 -36.18
C GLU A 459 -14.76 0.17 -35.59
N PRO A 460 -15.81 -0.67 -35.57
CA PRO A 460 -17.06 -0.32 -34.90
C PRO A 460 -16.87 -0.05 -33.40
N SER A 461 -16.06 -0.86 -32.71
CA SER A 461 -15.79 -0.70 -31.28
C SER A 461 -14.93 0.54 -31.03
N TRP A 462 -13.91 0.76 -31.87
CA TRP A 462 -13.04 1.91 -31.80
C TRP A 462 -13.73 3.22 -32.14
N ARG A 463 -14.70 3.24 -33.05
CA ARG A 463 -15.48 4.45 -33.36
C ARG A 463 -16.34 4.87 -32.18
N ALA A 464 -17.05 3.93 -31.58
CA ALA A 464 -17.83 4.19 -30.37
C ALA A 464 -16.95 4.66 -29.20
N ALA A 465 -15.73 4.13 -29.06
CA ALA A 465 -14.77 4.62 -28.07
C ALA A 465 -14.33 6.06 -28.38
N GLN A 466 -14.02 6.37 -29.65
CA GLN A 466 -13.58 7.70 -30.08
C GLN A 466 -14.64 8.77 -29.83
N GLU A 467 -15.90 8.49 -30.15
CA GLU A 467 -17.01 9.44 -29.95
C GLU A 467 -17.12 9.89 -28.49
N LEU A 468 -17.04 8.94 -27.54
CA LEU A 468 -17.03 9.24 -26.11
C LEU A 468 -15.77 9.99 -25.68
N LEU A 469 -14.60 9.61 -26.21
CA LEU A 469 -13.33 10.23 -25.86
C LEU A 469 -13.23 11.67 -26.36
N ASP A 470 -13.80 11.95 -27.53
CA ASP A 470 -13.83 13.29 -28.11
C ASP A 470 -14.71 14.20 -27.25
N GLU A 471 -15.87 13.72 -26.81
CA GLU A 471 -16.78 14.46 -25.93
C GLU A 471 -16.09 14.84 -24.61
N ILE A 472 -15.43 13.90 -23.92
CA ILE A 472 -14.77 14.20 -22.64
C ILE A 472 -13.54 15.09 -22.78
N VAL A 473 -12.78 14.94 -23.87
CA VAL A 473 -11.61 15.78 -24.16
C VAL A 473 -12.01 17.22 -24.53
N GLU A 474 -13.24 17.45 -25.00
CA GLU A 474 -13.78 18.80 -25.19
C GLU A 474 -14.14 19.49 -23.86
N LEU A 475 -14.42 18.72 -22.80
CA LEU A 475 -14.76 19.26 -21.47
C LEU A 475 -13.53 19.69 -20.67
N GLY A 476 -12.38 19.05 -20.89
CA GLY A 476 -11.15 19.37 -20.17
C GLY A 476 -9.94 18.58 -20.65
N ASP A 477 -8.76 19.09 -20.31
CA ASP A 477 -7.48 18.50 -20.69
C ASP A 477 -6.96 17.48 -19.65
N ASP A 478 -7.81 16.65 -19.05
CA ASP A 478 -7.31 15.70 -18.06
C ASP A 478 -6.35 14.67 -18.72
N PRO A 479 -5.19 14.36 -18.10
CA PRO A 479 -4.17 13.50 -18.69
C PRO A 479 -4.68 12.09 -19.03
N GLU A 480 -5.60 11.54 -18.23
CA GLU A 480 -6.12 10.19 -18.41
C GLU A 480 -6.98 10.10 -19.68
N SER A 481 -7.96 11.00 -19.84
CA SER A 481 -8.79 11.07 -21.05
C SER A 481 -7.95 11.31 -22.30
N CYS A 482 -7.04 12.29 -22.24
CA CYS A 482 -6.11 12.58 -23.32
C CYS A 482 -5.27 11.35 -23.68
N GLY A 483 -4.71 10.66 -22.68
CA GLY A 483 -3.90 9.46 -22.86
C GLY A 483 -4.68 8.28 -23.46
N ILE A 484 -5.94 8.07 -23.05
CA ILE A 484 -6.80 7.01 -23.61
C ILE A 484 -7.12 7.31 -25.08
N ALA A 485 -7.51 8.55 -25.38
CA ALA A 485 -7.83 9.04 -26.73
C ALA A 485 -6.62 8.96 -27.66
N ALA A 486 -5.47 9.46 -27.20
CA ALA A 486 -4.21 9.39 -27.93
C ALA A 486 -3.79 7.94 -28.19
N GLY A 487 -3.93 7.06 -27.19
CA GLY A 487 -3.63 5.65 -27.31
C GLY A 487 -4.51 4.92 -28.33
N LEU A 488 -5.78 5.30 -28.47
CA LEU A 488 -6.67 4.79 -29.51
C LEU A 488 -6.24 5.27 -30.90
N ALA A 489 -5.98 6.56 -31.05
CA ALA A 489 -5.50 7.15 -32.30
C ALA A 489 -4.16 6.52 -32.75
N LYS A 490 -3.22 6.32 -31.82
CA LYS A 490 -1.94 5.64 -32.07
C LYS A 490 -2.15 4.23 -32.64
N ARG A 491 -3.05 3.43 -32.05
CA ARG A 491 -3.36 2.07 -32.52
C ARG A 491 -3.92 2.06 -33.94
N ARG A 492 -4.85 2.96 -34.25
CA ARG A 492 -5.37 3.13 -35.62
C ARG A 492 -4.26 3.52 -36.60
N GLY A 493 -3.38 4.44 -36.21
CA GLY A 493 -2.24 4.85 -37.02
C GLY A 493 -1.27 3.71 -37.31
N LEU A 494 -0.94 2.90 -36.32
CA LEU A 494 -0.10 1.71 -36.50
C LEU A 494 -0.77 0.66 -37.39
N ARG A 495 -2.08 0.41 -37.23
CA ARG A 495 -2.84 -0.48 -38.12
C ARG A 495 -2.84 0.01 -39.57
N ALA A 496 -3.02 1.31 -39.80
CA ALA A 496 -2.97 1.90 -41.15
C ALA A 496 -1.56 1.75 -41.76
N LEU A 497 -0.52 1.95 -40.95
CA LEU A 497 0.86 1.74 -41.37
C LEU A 497 1.13 0.28 -41.75
N ASP A 498 0.66 -0.68 -40.95
CA ASP A 498 0.77 -2.12 -41.24
C ASP A 498 0.03 -2.51 -42.53
N ALA A 499 -1.08 -1.82 -42.85
CA ALA A 499 -1.81 -1.96 -44.10
C ALA A 499 -1.17 -1.22 -45.29
N GLY A 500 -0.08 -0.48 -45.07
CA GLY A 500 0.62 0.29 -46.09
C GLY A 500 0.02 1.67 -46.40
N ASP A 501 -1.02 2.10 -45.68
CA ASP A 501 -1.62 3.42 -45.83
C ASP A 501 -0.90 4.47 -44.96
N ARG A 502 0.19 5.01 -45.51
CA ARG A 502 1.01 6.00 -44.81
C ARG A 502 0.30 7.32 -44.56
N LEU A 503 -0.64 7.71 -45.42
CA LEU A 503 -1.37 8.98 -45.27
C LEU A 503 -2.33 8.90 -44.09
N LEU A 504 -3.13 7.83 -44.03
CA LEU A 504 -4.03 7.57 -42.91
C LEU A 504 -3.26 7.33 -41.60
N ALA A 505 -2.11 6.65 -41.67
CA ALA A 505 -1.22 6.50 -40.52
C ALA A 505 -0.76 7.86 -39.97
N ALA A 506 -0.34 8.77 -40.84
CA ALA A 506 0.10 10.11 -40.46
C ALA A 506 -1.03 10.93 -39.83
N GLU A 507 -2.25 10.86 -40.37
CA GLU A 507 -3.42 11.56 -39.81
C GLU A 507 -3.72 11.08 -38.37
N HIS A 508 -3.79 9.77 -38.17
CA HIS A 508 -4.06 9.21 -36.85
C HIS A 508 -2.94 9.46 -35.84
N LEU A 509 -1.68 9.37 -36.27
CA LEU A 509 -0.54 9.65 -35.39
C LEU A 509 -0.43 11.15 -35.07
N GLN A 510 -0.81 12.06 -35.99
CA GLN A 510 -0.90 13.49 -35.70
C GLN A 510 -1.92 13.74 -34.58
N ARG A 511 -3.12 13.16 -34.71
CA ARG A 511 -4.13 13.24 -33.65
C ARG A 511 -3.62 12.69 -32.31
N ALA A 512 -2.90 11.56 -32.34
CA ALA A 512 -2.33 10.99 -31.14
C ALA A 512 -1.30 11.93 -30.49
N ALA A 513 -0.40 12.53 -31.28
CA ALA A 513 0.59 13.49 -30.78
C ALA A 513 -0.07 14.70 -30.11
N ASP A 514 -1.06 15.32 -30.77
CA ASP A 514 -1.74 16.50 -30.22
C ASP A 514 -2.46 16.18 -28.89
N LEU A 515 -3.10 15.01 -28.79
CA LEU A 515 -3.76 14.57 -27.56
C LEU A 515 -2.75 14.25 -26.44
N TYR A 516 -1.64 13.57 -26.75
CA TYR A 516 -0.60 13.32 -25.76
C TYR A 516 0.02 14.62 -25.24
N GLU A 517 0.24 15.60 -26.11
CA GLU A 517 0.77 16.91 -25.70
C GLU A 517 -0.20 17.68 -24.82
N ARG A 518 -1.51 17.65 -25.13
CA ARG A 518 -2.54 18.25 -24.27
C ARG A 518 -2.54 17.64 -22.87
N GLY A 519 -2.54 16.31 -22.78
CA GLY A 519 -2.49 15.61 -21.49
C GLY A 519 -1.21 15.93 -20.70
N PHE A 520 -0.06 15.96 -21.37
CA PHE A 520 1.21 16.29 -20.73
C PHE A 520 1.27 17.73 -20.24
N ALA A 521 0.71 18.69 -21.00
CA ALA A 521 0.65 20.08 -20.60
C ALA A 521 -0.24 20.30 -19.35
N ALA A 522 -1.32 19.52 -19.21
CA ALA A 522 -2.22 19.62 -18.07
C ALA A 522 -1.65 19.03 -16.77
N ALA A 523 -0.91 17.92 -16.85
CA ALA A 523 -0.16 17.39 -15.71
C ALA A 523 1.19 16.80 -16.14
N PRO A 524 2.27 17.61 -16.14
CA PRO A 524 3.60 17.15 -16.55
C PRO A 524 4.17 16.01 -15.69
N THR A 525 3.63 15.81 -14.48
CA THR A 525 3.98 14.66 -13.63
C THR A 525 3.53 13.32 -14.21
N ASP A 526 2.55 13.30 -15.11
CA ASP A 526 2.22 12.14 -15.93
C ASP A 526 3.16 12.06 -17.15
N PHE A 527 4.39 11.61 -16.89
CA PHE A 527 5.44 11.52 -17.90
C PHE A 527 5.14 10.54 -19.05
N TYR A 528 4.15 9.63 -18.90
CA TYR A 528 3.79 8.71 -19.98
C TYR A 528 3.18 9.43 -21.17
N THR A 529 2.35 10.45 -20.92
CA THR A 529 1.81 11.29 -21.99
C THR A 529 2.94 12.06 -22.70
N GLY A 530 3.90 12.62 -21.94
CA GLY A 530 5.06 13.31 -22.49
C GLY A 530 5.99 12.41 -23.33
N LEU A 531 6.30 11.20 -22.85
CA LEU A 531 7.06 10.18 -23.59
C LEU A 531 6.39 9.86 -24.93
N ASN A 532 5.08 9.59 -24.89
CA ASN A 532 4.34 9.22 -26.09
C ASN A 532 4.18 10.41 -27.05
N ALA A 533 4.02 11.64 -26.55
CA ALA A 533 4.02 12.85 -27.37
C ALA A 533 5.35 12.99 -28.13
N ALA A 534 6.47 13.02 -27.41
CA ALA A 534 7.79 13.18 -27.99
C ALA A 534 8.08 12.09 -29.05
N THR A 535 7.78 10.84 -28.72
CA THR A 535 7.97 9.70 -29.61
C THR A 535 7.10 9.77 -30.86
N THR A 536 5.82 10.11 -30.71
CA THR A 536 4.86 10.14 -31.83
C THR A 536 5.17 11.29 -32.79
N LEU A 537 5.51 12.47 -32.27
CA LEU A 537 5.99 13.62 -33.06
C LEU A 537 7.25 13.28 -33.86
N ARG A 538 8.21 12.58 -33.23
CA ARG A 538 9.43 12.12 -33.90
C ARG A 538 9.09 11.20 -35.07
N VAL A 539 8.25 10.19 -34.85
CA VAL A 539 7.85 9.22 -35.88
C VAL A 539 7.17 9.92 -37.05
N LEU A 540 6.28 10.87 -36.78
CA LEU A 540 5.66 11.69 -37.83
C LEU A 540 6.69 12.43 -38.67
N ALA A 541 7.57 13.20 -38.01
CA ALA A 541 8.55 14.06 -38.68
C ALA A 541 9.60 13.26 -39.47
N GLN A 542 10.12 12.17 -38.91
CA GLN A 542 11.21 11.41 -39.52
C GLN A 542 10.73 10.39 -40.54
N HIS A 543 9.57 9.76 -40.32
CA HIS A 543 9.16 8.59 -41.09
C HIS A 543 7.92 8.82 -41.95
N LEU A 544 7.01 9.71 -41.57
CA LEU A 544 5.72 9.86 -42.25
C LEU A 544 5.56 11.19 -43.01
N GLY A 545 6.67 11.85 -43.31
CA GLY A 545 6.65 13.11 -44.08
C GLY A 545 6.09 14.29 -43.29
N GLY A 546 6.23 14.24 -41.97
CA GLY A 546 5.79 15.29 -41.05
C GLY A 546 6.52 16.62 -41.22
N ARG A 547 6.02 17.65 -40.53
CA ARG A 547 6.49 19.03 -40.63
C ARG A 547 7.68 19.30 -39.68
N ALA A 548 8.52 20.28 -40.03
CA ALA A 548 9.70 20.64 -39.24
C ALA A 548 9.38 21.09 -37.80
N ASP A 549 8.20 21.68 -37.57
CA ASP A 549 7.76 22.08 -36.23
C ASP A 549 7.45 20.88 -35.32
N GLN A 550 7.03 19.74 -35.86
CA GLN A 550 6.83 18.52 -35.08
C GLN A 550 8.16 18.00 -34.51
N LEU A 551 9.23 18.08 -35.31
CA LEU A 551 10.56 17.70 -34.85
C LEU A 551 11.05 18.62 -33.72
N ALA A 552 10.85 19.94 -33.87
CA ALA A 552 11.19 20.91 -32.84
C ALA A 552 10.42 20.67 -31.53
N ARG A 553 9.11 20.42 -31.60
CA ARG A 553 8.29 20.08 -30.42
C ARG A 553 8.77 18.78 -29.75
N SER A 554 9.13 17.76 -30.52
CA SER A 554 9.69 16.50 -29.98
C SER A 554 10.99 16.75 -29.22
N LEU A 555 11.88 17.59 -29.77
CA LEU A 555 13.13 18.01 -29.14
C LEU A 555 12.92 18.76 -27.82
N ASP A 556 11.90 19.61 -27.76
CA ASP A 556 11.58 20.41 -26.57
C ASP A 556 10.92 19.55 -25.47
N LEU A 557 10.02 18.63 -25.85
CA LEU A 557 9.25 17.82 -24.89
C LEU A 557 10.07 16.69 -24.27
N ALA A 558 10.92 16.02 -25.06
CA ALA A 558 11.67 14.86 -24.60
C ALA A 558 12.48 15.10 -23.30
N PRO A 559 13.26 16.19 -23.14
CA PRO A 559 13.97 16.44 -21.89
C PRO A 559 13.05 16.73 -20.70
N VAL A 560 11.89 17.37 -20.92
CA VAL A 560 10.91 17.66 -19.85
C VAL A 560 10.25 16.37 -19.38
N ALA A 561 9.77 15.54 -20.31
CA ALA A 561 9.23 14.22 -19.97
C ALA A 561 10.30 13.35 -19.28
N GLN A 562 11.55 13.42 -19.72
CA GLN A 562 12.65 12.66 -19.14
C GLN A 562 12.91 13.09 -17.70
N PHE A 563 12.87 14.38 -17.42
CA PHE A 563 13.02 14.88 -16.06
C PHE A 563 11.98 14.26 -15.10
N PHE A 564 10.70 14.26 -15.48
CA PHE A 564 9.65 13.65 -14.65
C PHE A 564 9.77 12.13 -14.55
N ALA A 565 10.12 11.44 -15.64
CA ALA A 565 10.39 10.00 -15.64
C ALA A 565 11.58 9.63 -14.73
N GLU A 566 12.66 10.42 -14.74
CA GLU A 566 13.82 10.22 -13.87
C GLU A 566 13.49 10.45 -12.40
N ARG A 567 12.62 11.42 -12.09
CA ARG A 567 12.09 11.59 -10.72
C ARG A 567 11.33 10.34 -10.30
N ALA A 568 10.36 9.89 -11.11
CA ALA A 568 9.58 8.69 -10.83
C ALA A 568 10.47 7.44 -10.66
N ALA A 569 11.47 7.25 -11.53
CA ALA A 569 12.40 6.13 -11.46
C ALA A 569 13.31 6.18 -10.22
N SER A 570 13.65 7.37 -9.74
CA SER A 570 14.40 7.57 -8.49
C SER A 570 13.53 7.41 -7.24
N SER A 571 12.21 7.54 -7.40
CA SER A 571 11.20 7.40 -6.36
C SER A 571 10.72 5.95 -6.15
N GLY A 572 11.01 5.02 -7.07
CA GLY A 572 10.23 3.78 -7.16
C GLY A 572 10.92 2.47 -6.80
N GLY A 573 12.08 2.46 -6.15
CA GLY A 573 12.76 1.21 -5.78
C GLY A 573 13.01 0.24 -6.95
N GLY A 574 13.23 0.76 -8.16
CA GLY A 574 13.34 -0.06 -9.37
C GLY A 574 12.02 -0.30 -10.12
N ASP A 575 11.06 0.63 -10.11
CA ASP A 575 9.90 0.53 -11.02
C ASP A 575 10.37 0.45 -12.48
N PHE A 576 10.23 -0.75 -13.07
CA PHE A 576 10.59 -1.04 -14.44
C PHE A 576 9.96 -0.05 -15.42
N TRP A 577 8.71 0.35 -15.22
CA TRP A 577 8.01 1.22 -16.17
C TRP A 577 8.56 2.64 -16.17
N ALA A 578 8.89 3.19 -14.99
CA ALA A 578 9.58 4.47 -14.90
C ALA A 578 10.99 4.38 -15.51
N LEU A 579 11.77 3.33 -15.20
CA LEU A 579 13.12 3.15 -15.72
C LEU A 579 13.16 2.97 -17.24
N VAL A 580 12.25 2.17 -17.81
CA VAL A 580 12.19 1.95 -19.25
C VAL A 580 11.68 3.20 -19.98
N SER A 581 10.79 3.98 -19.37
CA SER A 581 10.36 5.27 -19.92
C SER A 581 11.53 6.26 -20.03
N VAL A 582 12.42 6.30 -19.03
CA VAL A 582 13.69 7.06 -19.12
C VAL A 582 14.53 6.54 -20.29
N ALA A 583 14.69 5.22 -20.43
CA ALA A 583 15.47 4.63 -21.51
C ALA A 583 14.90 4.95 -22.91
N GLU A 584 13.58 4.92 -23.07
CA GLU A 584 12.87 5.28 -24.30
C GLU A 584 13.02 6.77 -24.65
N LEU A 585 13.03 7.65 -23.66
CA LEU A 585 13.28 9.08 -23.86
C LEU A 585 14.74 9.35 -24.24
N VAL A 586 15.69 8.63 -23.64
CA VAL A 586 17.11 8.67 -24.04
C VAL A 586 17.28 8.18 -25.48
N LEU A 587 16.62 7.07 -25.87
CA LEU A 587 16.61 6.59 -27.25
C LEU A 587 15.97 7.61 -28.20
N THR A 588 14.83 8.18 -27.84
CA THR A 588 14.14 9.20 -28.64
C THR A 588 15.04 10.40 -28.88
N ARG A 589 15.70 10.92 -27.85
CA ARG A 589 16.66 12.02 -27.97
C ARG A 589 17.89 11.65 -28.81
N HIS A 590 18.38 10.42 -28.70
CA HIS A 590 19.46 9.92 -29.55
C HIS A 590 19.05 9.90 -31.03
N LEU A 591 17.86 9.36 -31.34
CA LEU A 591 17.32 9.30 -32.70
C LEU A 591 16.98 10.68 -33.28
N LEU A 592 16.74 11.67 -32.42
CA LEU A 592 16.61 13.09 -32.80
C LEU A 592 17.98 13.79 -33.01
N GLY A 593 19.10 13.14 -32.70
CA GLY A 593 20.44 13.75 -32.73
C GLY A 593 20.71 14.73 -31.58
N ALA A 594 19.99 14.61 -30.46
CA ALA A 594 19.90 15.63 -29.41
C ALA A 594 20.47 15.21 -28.04
N GLY A 595 21.78 14.96 -28.01
CA GLY A 595 22.56 14.82 -26.77
C GLY A 595 23.07 13.40 -26.50
N PRO A 596 22.21 12.43 -26.13
CA PRO A 596 22.65 11.10 -25.76
C PRO A 596 23.38 10.36 -26.89
N SER A 597 24.48 9.70 -26.54
CA SER A 597 25.18 8.79 -27.43
C SER A 597 24.47 7.43 -27.48
N ALA A 598 24.81 6.59 -28.47
CA ALA A 598 24.29 5.23 -28.54
C ALA A 598 24.68 4.37 -27.32
N LEU A 599 25.77 4.73 -26.64
CA LEU A 599 26.19 4.07 -25.39
C LEU A 599 25.29 4.48 -24.22
N ASP A 600 24.83 5.73 -24.18
CA ASP A 600 23.91 6.20 -23.13
C ASP A 600 22.55 5.49 -23.25
N VAL A 601 22.08 5.25 -24.49
CA VAL A 601 20.90 4.44 -24.77
C VAL A 601 21.07 3.01 -24.23
N GLU A 602 22.16 2.33 -24.58
CA GLU A 602 22.41 0.96 -24.11
C GLU A 602 22.46 0.91 -22.58
N ARG A 603 23.15 1.86 -21.93
CA ARG A 603 23.22 1.95 -20.47
C ARG A 603 21.85 2.15 -19.83
N ALA A 604 21.00 3.00 -20.39
CA ALA A 604 19.67 3.26 -19.84
C ALA A 604 18.78 2.01 -19.90
N TYR A 605 18.79 1.28 -21.02
CA TYR A 605 18.04 0.02 -21.15
C TYR A 605 18.61 -1.11 -20.28
N VAL A 606 19.93 -1.22 -20.16
CA VAL A 606 20.56 -2.17 -19.22
C VAL A 606 20.15 -1.86 -17.79
N ARG A 607 20.15 -0.58 -17.40
CA ARG A 607 19.68 -0.16 -16.08
C ARG A 607 18.22 -0.55 -15.87
N ALA A 608 17.33 -0.30 -16.84
CA ALA A 608 15.94 -0.70 -16.74
C ALA A 608 15.76 -2.22 -16.60
N ALA A 609 16.57 -3.02 -17.32
CA ALA A 609 16.50 -4.48 -17.25
C ALA A 609 17.07 -5.05 -15.94
N VAL A 610 18.19 -4.50 -15.45
CA VAL A 610 18.90 -4.97 -14.26
C VAL A 610 18.24 -4.47 -12.98
N ASP A 611 18.02 -3.16 -12.88
CA ASP A 611 17.44 -2.55 -11.67
C ASP A 611 15.92 -2.76 -11.61
N GLY A 612 15.26 -2.84 -12.78
CA GLY A 612 13.81 -2.96 -12.86
C GLY A 612 13.27 -4.38 -12.86
N GLY A 613 14.07 -5.38 -13.25
CA GLY A 613 13.68 -6.79 -13.25
C GLY A 613 12.36 -7.08 -13.97
N PRO A 614 12.24 -6.80 -15.29
CA PRO A 614 10.97 -6.94 -16.00
C PRO A 614 10.42 -8.38 -16.00
N THR A 615 9.10 -8.50 -15.96
CA THR A 615 8.41 -9.74 -16.31
C THR A 615 8.59 -10.06 -17.82
N PRO A 616 8.35 -11.32 -18.24
CA PRO A 616 8.41 -11.66 -19.66
C PRO A 616 7.50 -10.80 -20.55
N ASP A 617 6.29 -10.49 -20.09
CA ASP A 617 5.33 -9.65 -20.82
C ASP A 617 5.81 -8.20 -20.94
N GLN A 618 6.42 -7.68 -19.88
CA GLN A 618 7.05 -6.35 -19.87
C GLN A 618 8.23 -6.28 -20.84
N ALA A 619 9.11 -7.28 -20.81
CA ALA A 619 10.21 -7.39 -21.76
C ALA A 619 9.71 -7.52 -23.21
N GLN A 620 8.66 -8.29 -23.45
CA GLN A 620 8.05 -8.43 -24.77
C GLN A 620 7.50 -7.10 -25.29
N THR A 621 6.85 -6.30 -24.44
CA THR A 621 6.33 -4.97 -24.80
C THR A 621 7.45 -4.05 -25.33
N VAL A 622 8.61 -4.06 -24.69
CA VAL A 622 9.78 -3.29 -25.14
C VAL A 622 10.26 -3.77 -26.51
N LEU A 623 10.35 -5.09 -26.70
CA LEU A 623 10.81 -5.67 -27.96
C LEU A 623 9.86 -5.36 -29.12
N ASP A 624 8.55 -5.35 -28.89
CA ASP A 624 7.55 -4.99 -29.89
C ASP A 624 7.73 -3.53 -30.35
N GLN A 625 8.04 -2.62 -29.42
CA GLN A 625 8.34 -1.21 -29.73
C GLN A 625 9.66 -1.04 -30.50
N LEU A 626 10.72 -1.74 -30.10
CA LEU A 626 11.99 -1.72 -30.83
C LEU A 626 11.84 -2.31 -32.25
N SER A 627 11.04 -3.36 -32.39
CA SER A 627 10.68 -3.96 -33.68
C SER A 627 9.95 -2.96 -34.58
N LEU A 628 9.00 -2.19 -34.03
CA LEU A 628 8.34 -1.10 -34.75
C LEU A 628 9.34 -0.05 -35.26
N TYR A 629 10.26 0.42 -34.42
CA TYR A 629 11.27 1.41 -34.83
C TYR A 629 12.19 0.88 -35.93
N ARG A 630 12.62 -0.39 -35.83
CA ARG A 630 13.39 -1.04 -36.88
C ARG A 630 12.63 -1.09 -38.21
N ARG A 631 11.34 -1.45 -38.17
CA ARG A 631 10.48 -1.49 -39.37
C ARG A 631 10.28 -0.12 -40.02
N LEU A 632 10.34 0.96 -39.22
CA LEU A 632 10.29 2.34 -39.69
C LEU A 632 11.62 2.82 -40.29
N GLY A 633 12.73 2.14 -40.01
CA GLY A 633 14.07 2.48 -40.50
C GLY A 633 14.94 3.23 -39.49
N ASP A 634 14.60 3.21 -38.20
CA ASP A 634 15.45 3.76 -37.14
C ASP A 634 16.73 2.92 -36.95
N GLY A 635 17.81 3.59 -36.51
CA GLY A 635 19.20 3.11 -36.50
C GLY A 635 19.42 1.68 -35.98
N GLY A 636 19.67 0.76 -36.92
CA GLY A 636 19.79 -0.69 -36.67
C GLY A 636 20.80 -1.04 -35.59
N ASP A 637 22.03 -0.52 -35.66
CA ASP A 637 23.10 -0.92 -34.74
C ASP A 637 22.80 -0.65 -33.25
N VAL A 638 22.13 0.46 -32.92
CA VAL A 638 21.79 0.78 -31.51
C VAL A 638 20.57 -0.03 -31.04
N ILE A 639 19.55 -0.18 -31.90
CA ILE A 639 18.36 -0.98 -31.60
C ILE A 639 18.74 -2.45 -31.41
N ASP A 640 19.59 -3.00 -32.27
CA ASP A 640 20.04 -4.41 -32.21
C ASP A 640 20.83 -4.69 -30.93
N ARG A 641 21.68 -3.74 -30.50
CA ARG A 641 22.40 -3.85 -29.22
C ARG A 641 21.43 -3.84 -28.04
N VAL A 642 20.47 -2.92 -28.01
CA VAL A 642 19.47 -2.85 -26.93
C VAL A 642 18.63 -4.13 -26.89
N GLU A 643 18.15 -4.59 -28.03
CA GLU A 643 17.35 -5.81 -28.14
C GLU A 643 18.11 -7.03 -27.61
N ALA A 644 19.40 -7.16 -27.93
CA ALA A 644 20.24 -8.24 -27.39
C ALA A 644 20.35 -8.22 -25.86
N ARG A 645 20.18 -7.06 -25.20
CA ARG A 645 20.19 -6.93 -23.74
C ARG A 645 18.83 -7.24 -23.10
N VAL A 646 17.73 -6.91 -23.77
CA VAL A 646 16.37 -7.09 -23.24
C VAL A 646 15.85 -8.51 -23.49
N ARG A 647 16.16 -9.10 -24.65
CA ARG A 647 15.64 -10.41 -25.09
C ARG A 647 15.83 -11.56 -24.08
N PRO A 648 16.94 -11.68 -23.32
CA PRO A 648 17.10 -12.74 -22.31
C PRO A 648 16.00 -12.74 -21.24
N HIS A 649 15.38 -11.59 -20.95
CA HIS A 649 14.35 -11.48 -19.91
C HIS A 649 12.98 -12.06 -20.33
N VAL A 650 12.76 -12.31 -21.64
CA VAL A 650 11.55 -13.00 -22.12
C VAL A 650 11.58 -14.50 -21.79
N ALA A 651 12.78 -15.10 -21.73
CA ALA A 651 12.98 -16.53 -21.59
C ALA A 651 13.15 -17.02 -20.13
N ALA A 652 13.13 -16.12 -19.14
CA ALA A 652 13.45 -16.45 -17.75
C ALA A 652 12.41 -17.32 -16.99
N SER A 653 11.36 -17.81 -17.67
CA SER A 653 10.42 -18.81 -17.15
C SER A 653 10.72 -20.21 -17.68
N ALA A 654 11.81 -20.81 -17.22
CA ALA A 654 12.04 -22.26 -17.37
C ALA A 654 12.89 -22.82 -16.21
N VAL A 655 12.53 -22.50 -14.97
CA VAL A 655 12.89 -23.35 -13.82
C VAL A 655 11.64 -24.17 -13.49
N PRO A 656 11.63 -25.49 -13.73
CA PRO A 656 10.53 -26.33 -13.27
C PRO A 656 10.51 -26.31 -11.73
N PRO A 657 9.34 -26.45 -11.08
CA PRO A 657 9.29 -26.59 -9.64
C PRO A 657 10.16 -27.80 -9.25
N SER A 658 11.18 -27.56 -8.43
CA SER A 658 11.94 -28.63 -7.78
C SER A 658 10.95 -29.49 -6.99
N GLY A 659 10.95 -30.78 -7.31
CA GLY A 659 9.99 -31.78 -6.83
C GLY A 659 10.08 -32.12 -5.36
#